data_AF-A0A1F0A5U7-F1
#
_entry.id   AF-A0A1F0A5U7-F1
#
_cell.length_a   1.000
_cell.length_b   1.000
_cell.length_c   1.000
_cell.angle_alpha   90.00
_cell.angle_beta   90.00
_cell.angle_gamma   90.00
#
_symmetry.space_group_name_H-M   'P 1'
#
loop_
_entity.id
_entity.type
_entity.pdbx_description
1 polymer ?
#
loop_
_entity_poly.entity_id
_entity_poly.type
_entity_poly.pdbx_seq_one_letter_code
_entity_poly.pdbx_strand_id
1 'polypeptide(L)'
;QSGVPEVHDKSEFTGGVSGESLVEPSKPIFEGGVNGPGTVAESLPDYEGGAVPVDTLKQELPSYSGGVNATEALVQDAKPTLHVEVRKELIPKQTREKIDPDMLVGETRIEQVGQDGEKEIVTSYEEKDGKRISELKETTRILTEAKDQVIIRGSKEKEEIKPEPVLTLSNITGNSMGRSARLSYNLEKADGVSVSKISATIKAKGLEDQTIDLTSDQLEATVDNLKLYTDYTISTRMVFNRGKGEESTLLEDKKLRLELKKLEIKDIKETSLVKVENGKESVIQHLTEVPRNLEDYYLKINSEDHKTSRLAIKSIQTERIDGKEYYKVNAEATDLIQRNDQKTFEEGYSYYLAKSSTASPAVPGVKEYAYQDIQDYDSRHDQAYRNLEKLQPFYNKEWIVNQGNKLDLDHNLAKKQVVSVIAMKGKDFVTDLSVADHIMVHYADQTKDVFAITSQNSGLTAIKEYKIADLDVLYTPDMLVKDRSALAKDLTSILKTVDLQSDGVYRVLDDQTTSLDKKVEAVKNWYLEESFAEVKAQLGTLVDKLLTNLDYQWNDSPASMASLKQKVQAHQSAIMLGLAYLNRYYGIRFADYNLKELMLFKPDFYGQNVDILDRLIELGSRENNLKGDQTHETFARVLAKDTKSEDLHAFLDYNRQLLTTDKDMNDWFVNATKGHVYIAERASKNQEIANRKHRAYDNLNNWLHRNMILPLLNVKKAQMFLISNYNTITFGSADKSGKTIDQMKADIDLVADRQLTYLDFWYRLAADEVKDRMVKSDFNVATPVWEGYRVDGRGWVERYGHTSGMEDYAPIREVFGPAGRYYKDNKLGAYASIYPKINARDAVHFVEIDMMSEYGLSVYTHETTHINDRIVYLGGYKHREGTYVEAYAQGMLQSPAEEGHQGEYGALGLNMAYIRPNDGDQWYNPDPTKLQTRQQIDHYMKGYNEALMLLDYLEGERVLAKNDLALKKAWFSKMTKQMRYQDQDNKLLAPNQWDYVRPLTDEEAKTQLNSVDDLIKHNIITNRHYQGTYRPEELKTAYVNVKMVDAIYGGNTSQGAPGAISFKHNAFRMWGYYGYENGFLGYASNKYKDEALSEGHDTLGDDFIIQKVSKGKYQNLEEWKKAWFDAIIAKAKRGIHSFEIDGQQIDSYEKLQDLFDQAVETDYRNFKYGGSVANYTVALKKKVFQKLLQVTDAFSSELFPKG
;
A
#
# COMPACT_ATOMS: atom_id res chain seq x y z
N GLN A 1 -16.46 -18.56 -38.67
CA GLN A 1 -17.42 -17.46 -38.93
C GLN A 1 -16.74 -16.19 -38.48
N SER A 2 -16.55 -15.26 -39.42
CA SER A 2 -15.68 -14.11 -39.22
C SER A 2 -16.33 -13.00 -38.40
N GLY A 3 -15.51 -12.15 -37.79
CA GLY A 3 -15.98 -10.97 -37.08
C GLY A 3 -16.75 -10.02 -37.98
N VAL A 4 -17.72 -9.31 -37.38
CA VAL A 4 -18.40 -8.18 -37.97
C VAL A 4 -18.30 -7.08 -36.91
N PRO A 5 -17.69 -5.92 -37.20
CA PRO A 5 -17.59 -4.85 -36.21
C PRO A 5 -18.97 -4.39 -35.74
N GLU A 6 -19.19 -4.45 -34.42
CA GLU A 6 -20.45 -3.99 -33.83
C GLU A 6 -20.45 -2.47 -33.75
N VAL A 7 -21.36 -1.85 -34.50
CA VAL A 7 -21.56 -0.39 -34.51
C VAL A 7 -22.61 0.00 -33.49
N HIS A 8 -22.17 0.65 -32.40
CA HIS A 8 -23.07 1.08 -31.32
C HIS A 8 -23.49 2.56 -31.45
N ASP A 9 -24.78 2.83 -31.26
CA ASP A 9 -25.32 4.18 -31.10
C ASP A 9 -25.19 4.71 -29.66
N LYS A 10 -25.30 6.03 -29.50
CA LYS A 10 -24.96 6.77 -28.27
C LYS A 10 -25.78 6.36 -27.02
N SER A 11 -25.12 6.43 -25.87
CA SER A 11 -25.73 6.73 -24.57
C SER A 11 -25.11 8.01 -24.00
N GLU A 12 -25.92 8.91 -23.44
CA GLU A 12 -25.49 10.22 -22.94
C GLU A 12 -24.96 10.15 -21.51
N PHE A 13 -23.87 10.86 -21.24
CA PHE A 13 -23.33 11.07 -19.89
C PHE A 13 -23.07 12.56 -19.68
N THR A 14 -23.68 13.13 -18.64
CA THR A 14 -23.65 14.57 -18.34
C THR A 14 -22.90 14.82 -17.03
N GLY A 15 -21.66 15.31 -17.14
CA GLY A 15 -20.84 15.73 -16.01
C GLY A 15 -19.70 16.63 -16.49
N GLY A 16 -19.81 17.94 -16.22
CA GLY A 16 -18.79 18.94 -16.54
C GLY A 16 -18.06 19.42 -15.29
N VAL A 17 -16.78 19.74 -15.42
CA VAL A 17 -15.96 20.34 -14.36
C VAL A 17 -15.25 21.56 -14.95
N SER A 18 -15.35 22.69 -14.25
CA SER A 18 -14.67 23.95 -14.59
C SER A 18 -13.53 24.21 -13.61
N GLY A 19 -12.33 24.47 -14.13
CA GLY A 19 -11.17 24.89 -13.33
C GLY A 19 -10.59 26.20 -13.87
N GLU A 20 -10.29 27.15 -12.99
CA GLU A 20 -9.56 28.39 -13.31
C GLU A 20 -8.09 28.31 -12.88
N SER A 21 -7.29 29.25 -13.39
CA SER A 21 -5.81 29.15 -13.43
C SER A 21 -5.09 29.36 -12.10
N LEU A 22 -3.98 28.63 -11.94
CA LEU A 22 -2.96 28.86 -10.92
C LEU A 22 -2.07 30.06 -11.27
N VAL A 23 -1.61 30.79 -10.24
CA VAL A 23 -0.62 31.88 -10.35
C VAL A 23 0.57 31.55 -9.45
N GLU A 24 1.78 31.50 -10.02
CA GLU A 24 3.03 31.31 -9.27
C GLU A 24 3.52 32.61 -8.60
N PRO A 25 4.23 32.48 -7.46
CA PRO A 25 5.20 33.49 -7.03
C PRO A 25 6.65 32.98 -6.95
N SER A 26 7.55 33.82 -7.48
CA SER A 26 9.01 33.75 -7.62
C SER A 26 9.87 33.37 -6.40
N LYS A 27 11.02 32.74 -6.69
CA LYS A 27 12.18 32.52 -5.78
C LYS A 27 13.02 33.80 -5.55
N PRO A 28 13.64 33.95 -4.36
CA PRO A 28 14.98 34.55 -4.18
C PRO A 28 16.02 33.43 -3.94
N ILE A 29 17.07 33.25 -4.74
CA ILE A 29 18.32 34.04 -4.87
C ILE A 29 19.18 33.98 -3.59
N PHE A 30 20.43 33.52 -3.77
CA PHE A 30 21.42 33.22 -2.74
C PHE A 30 22.71 34.02 -3.00
N GLU A 31 23.09 34.84 -2.01
CA GLU A 31 24.42 35.44 -1.83
C GLU A 31 24.74 35.27 -0.32
N GLY A 32 25.94 35.02 0.18
CA GLY A 32 27.27 35.13 -0.40
C GLY A 32 28.19 35.82 0.62
N GLY A 33 29.10 35.10 1.27
CA GLY A 33 30.00 35.67 2.29
C GLY A 33 30.89 34.63 2.96
N VAL A 34 32.19 34.90 3.07
CA VAL A 34 33.23 33.87 3.34
C VAL A 34 34.28 34.35 4.36
N ASN A 35 34.92 33.37 5.03
CA ASN A 35 36.24 33.39 5.68
C ASN A 35 36.44 34.03 7.07
N GLY A 36 37.07 33.25 7.96
CA GLY A 36 37.66 33.66 9.25
C GLY A 36 38.20 32.45 10.04
N PRO A 37 39.51 32.10 9.97
CA PRO A 37 40.04 30.81 10.45
C PRO A 37 40.85 30.85 11.77
N GLY A 38 41.09 29.67 12.36
CA GLY A 38 42.14 29.37 13.37
C GLY A 38 41.63 28.53 14.55
N THR A 39 41.90 27.21 14.67
CA THR A 39 43.08 26.57 15.34
C THR A 39 43.45 27.20 16.70
N VAL A 40 43.57 26.49 17.83
CA VAL A 40 44.37 25.27 18.17
C VAL A 40 43.65 24.61 19.39
N ALA A 41 43.22 23.34 19.41
CA ALA A 41 43.91 22.03 19.50
C ALA A 41 44.59 21.70 20.85
N GLU A 42 44.03 20.72 21.59
CA GLU A 42 44.68 19.70 22.46
C GLU A 42 43.52 18.81 23.00
N SER A 43 43.27 17.62 22.44
CA SER A 43 43.97 16.32 22.56
C SER A 43 43.42 15.42 23.68
N LEU A 44 42.62 14.45 23.22
CA LEU A 44 42.30 13.13 23.80
C LEU A 44 43.58 12.40 24.35
N PRO A 45 43.51 11.30 25.17
CA PRO A 45 42.54 10.20 24.96
C PRO A 45 42.11 9.26 26.12
N ASP A 46 41.17 8.37 25.75
CA ASP A 46 40.91 6.96 26.15
C ASP A 46 40.60 6.48 27.59
N TYR A 47 39.45 5.79 27.70
CA TYR A 47 39.27 4.34 28.02
C TYR A 47 40.28 3.66 28.98
N GLU A 48 39.94 2.75 29.91
CA GLU A 48 38.92 1.67 29.90
C GLU A 48 38.81 1.01 31.32
N GLY A 49 37.76 0.23 31.62
CA GLY A 49 37.90 -1.00 32.43
C GLY A 49 37.60 -1.05 33.95
N GLY A 50 36.36 -1.43 34.31
CA GLY A 50 36.06 -2.70 35.02
C GLY A 50 36.49 -3.01 36.48
N ALA A 51 35.48 -3.07 37.36
CA ALA A 51 35.24 -4.08 38.42
C ALA A 51 36.04 -4.06 39.77
N VAL A 52 35.54 -4.87 40.73
CA VAL A 52 35.64 -4.73 42.20
C VAL A 52 36.07 -6.10 42.86
N PRO A 53 36.19 -6.27 44.19
CA PRO A 53 37.43 -6.22 44.98
C PRO A 53 37.85 -7.58 45.61
N VAL A 54 38.71 -7.49 46.65
CA VAL A 54 39.10 -8.47 47.69
C VAL A 54 40.52 -9.01 47.53
N ASP A 55 41.30 -8.94 48.61
CA ASP A 55 42.27 -10.00 48.91
C ASP A 55 42.46 -10.20 50.43
N THR A 56 42.86 -11.41 50.84
CA THR A 56 42.81 -11.87 52.25
C THR A 56 43.97 -12.84 52.59
N LEU A 57 44.20 -13.06 53.90
CA LEU A 57 44.57 -14.32 54.58
C LEU A 57 46.00 -14.61 55.12
N LYS A 58 45.95 -15.32 56.28
CA LYS A 58 46.87 -16.28 56.94
C LYS A 58 48.04 -15.77 57.82
N GLN A 59 48.51 -16.49 58.87
CA GLN A 59 47.95 -17.34 59.96
C GLN A 59 49.10 -18.18 60.57
N GLU A 60 49.19 -18.36 61.91
CA GLU A 60 49.57 -19.64 62.58
C GLU A 60 49.45 -19.63 64.14
N LEU A 61 49.55 -20.82 64.76
CA LEU A 61 49.33 -21.22 66.18
C LEU A 61 50.65 -21.86 66.75
N PRO A 62 50.84 -22.43 68.00
CA PRO A 62 49.87 -23.16 68.86
C PRO A 62 50.08 -23.34 70.41
N SER A 63 49.06 -23.96 71.06
CA SER A 63 49.11 -25.03 72.11
C SER A 63 49.37 -24.81 73.65
N TYR A 64 48.55 -25.56 74.42
CA TYR A 64 48.78 -26.29 75.71
C TYR A 64 48.28 -25.72 77.07
N SER A 65 48.20 -26.60 78.08
CA SER A 65 47.16 -26.68 79.15
C SER A 65 47.67 -26.91 80.59
N GLY A 66 46.82 -26.71 81.63
CA GLY A 66 47.04 -27.24 83.00
C GLY A 66 46.11 -26.66 84.11
N GLY A 67 45.96 -27.32 85.26
CA GLY A 67 45.15 -26.84 86.41
C GLY A 67 45.41 -27.52 87.77
N VAL A 68 44.56 -27.18 88.77
CA VAL A 68 44.30 -27.73 90.15
C VAL A 68 45.25 -27.45 91.37
N ASN A 69 44.64 -26.81 92.40
CA ASN A 69 44.67 -26.97 93.89
C ASN A 69 45.92 -26.95 94.83
N ALA A 70 45.70 -26.27 95.99
CA ALA A 70 46.10 -26.57 97.39
C ALA A 70 47.35 -25.92 98.07
N THR A 71 47.46 -26.12 99.40
CA THR A 71 47.93 -25.19 100.47
C THR A 71 49.24 -25.51 101.23
N GLU A 72 49.76 -24.47 101.91
CA GLU A 72 50.53 -24.46 103.19
C GLU A 72 52.03 -24.86 103.32
N ALA A 73 52.64 -24.49 104.46
CA ALA A 73 54.08 -24.37 104.75
C ALA A 73 54.50 -25.09 106.07
N LEU A 74 55.80 -25.23 106.37
CA LEU A 74 56.40 -25.78 107.64
C LEU A 74 57.94 -25.44 107.74
N VAL A 75 58.68 -25.81 108.81
CA VAL A 75 59.01 -25.05 110.07
C VAL A 75 60.40 -25.50 110.65
N GLN A 76 60.94 -24.83 111.69
CA GLN A 76 62.25 -25.00 112.39
C GLN A 76 62.23 -25.88 113.70
N ASP A 77 63.40 -26.01 114.38
CA ASP A 77 63.69 -26.57 115.73
C ASP A 77 65.08 -26.04 116.24
N ALA A 78 65.50 -26.00 117.53
CA ALA A 78 64.90 -25.61 118.83
C ALA A 78 66.02 -25.37 119.92
N LYS A 79 65.72 -24.72 121.06
CA LYS A 79 66.53 -24.58 122.31
C LYS A 79 65.66 -24.03 123.47
N PRO A 80 66.02 -24.14 124.77
CA PRO A 80 65.15 -23.70 125.89
C PRO A 80 65.04 -22.18 126.00
N THR A 81 63.86 -21.69 126.38
CA THR A 81 63.43 -20.31 126.12
C THR A 81 62.86 -19.62 127.36
N LEU A 82 63.37 -18.42 127.67
CA LEU A 82 62.65 -17.46 128.50
C LEU A 82 61.41 -16.99 127.73
N HIS A 83 60.22 -17.29 128.24
CA HIS A 83 58.96 -16.89 127.60
C HIS A 83 58.59 -15.48 128.05
N VAL A 84 59.01 -14.48 127.27
CA VAL A 84 58.53 -13.10 127.40
C VAL A 84 57.50 -12.85 126.31
N GLU A 85 56.23 -12.94 126.69
CA GLU A 85 55.12 -12.56 125.83
C GLU A 85 54.92 -11.04 125.95
N VAL A 86 55.48 -10.31 124.99
CA VAL A 86 55.22 -8.87 124.81
C VAL A 86 54.05 -8.72 123.84
N ARG A 87 52.84 -8.52 124.37
CA ARG A 87 51.68 -8.19 123.54
C ARG A 87 51.53 -6.68 123.42
N LYS A 88 51.49 -6.19 122.19
CA LYS A 88 51.13 -4.80 121.90
C LYS A 88 49.67 -4.74 121.52
N GLU A 89 48.93 -3.85 122.17
CA GLU A 89 47.51 -3.61 121.94
C GLU A 89 47.35 -2.18 121.40
N LEU A 90 46.66 -2.05 120.27
CA LEU A 90 46.37 -0.75 119.67
C LEU A 90 45.27 -0.01 120.44
N ILE A 91 45.41 1.31 120.52
CA ILE A 91 44.37 2.25 120.98
C ILE A 91 43.76 2.86 119.71
N PRO A 92 42.58 2.40 119.25
CA PRO A 92 42.05 2.79 117.96
C PRO A 92 41.67 4.28 117.91
N LYS A 93 42.02 4.95 116.81
CA LYS A 93 41.66 6.34 116.52
C LYS A 93 40.15 6.52 116.31
N GLN A 94 39.63 7.69 116.70
CA GLN A 94 38.26 8.08 116.33
C GLN A 94 38.26 8.90 115.03
N THR A 95 37.14 8.87 114.31
CA THR A 95 36.97 9.63 113.05
C THR A 95 35.86 10.67 113.22
N ARG A 96 36.10 11.90 112.76
CA ARG A 96 35.14 13.01 112.75
C ARG A 96 34.95 13.51 111.33
N GLU A 97 33.70 13.78 110.93
CA GLU A 97 33.37 14.23 109.58
C GLU A 97 33.02 15.72 109.55
N LYS A 98 33.31 16.37 108.42
CA LYS A 98 33.10 17.80 108.16
C LYS A 98 32.63 17.96 106.70
N ILE A 99 31.68 18.86 106.44
CA ILE A 99 31.08 19.04 105.10
C ILE A 99 31.75 20.23 104.41
N ASP A 100 32.12 20.06 103.14
CA ASP A 100 32.62 21.12 102.26
C ASP A 100 31.61 21.32 101.10
N PRO A 101 30.95 22.50 101.01
CA PRO A 101 29.91 22.75 100.01
C PRO A 101 30.43 22.93 98.58
N ASP A 102 31.75 23.10 98.36
CA ASP A 102 32.32 23.36 97.04
C ASP A 102 32.86 22.10 96.33
N MET A 103 33.01 20.99 97.06
CA MET A 103 33.52 19.70 96.58
C MET A 103 32.38 18.75 96.16
N LEU A 104 32.59 17.89 95.15
CA LEU A 104 31.52 17.09 94.54
C LEU A 104 30.98 15.97 95.45
N VAL A 105 29.69 15.66 95.30
CA VAL A 105 29.04 14.57 96.04
C VAL A 105 29.69 13.23 95.68
N GLY A 106 30.17 12.51 96.70
CA GLY A 106 30.94 11.28 96.55
C GLY A 106 32.47 11.46 96.57
N GLU A 107 32.99 12.69 96.43
CA GLU A 107 34.41 12.96 96.69
C GLU A 107 34.67 13.11 98.20
N THR A 108 35.84 12.63 98.65
CA THR A 108 36.29 12.79 100.04
C THR A 108 37.76 13.18 100.07
N ARG A 109 38.13 14.07 101.00
CA ARG A 109 39.52 14.45 101.25
C ARG A 109 39.80 14.39 102.75
N ILE A 110 40.92 13.79 103.14
CA ILE A 110 41.33 13.74 104.54
C ILE A 110 41.97 15.09 104.90
N GLU A 111 41.37 15.83 105.83
CA GLU A 111 41.90 17.11 106.36
C GLU A 111 42.99 16.83 107.41
N GLN A 112 42.83 15.75 108.19
CA GLN A 112 43.80 15.29 109.17
C GLN A 112 43.82 13.76 109.20
N VAL A 113 44.97 13.15 108.93
CA VAL A 113 45.13 11.69 109.04
C VAL A 113 45.26 11.32 110.52
N GLY A 114 44.35 10.51 111.03
CA GLY A 114 44.43 9.99 112.40
C GLY A 114 45.35 8.78 112.51
N GLN A 115 45.95 8.61 113.67
CA GLN A 115 46.93 7.57 113.97
C GLN A 115 46.51 6.83 115.24
N ASP A 116 46.50 5.50 115.20
CA ASP A 116 46.21 4.68 116.37
C ASP A 116 47.35 4.81 117.40
N GLY A 117 47.00 4.82 118.68
CA GLY A 117 47.97 4.71 119.77
C GLY A 117 48.41 3.27 119.97
N GLU A 118 49.47 3.06 120.75
CA GLU A 118 50.02 1.73 121.02
C GLU A 118 50.38 1.62 122.50
N LYS A 119 49.91 0.57 123.18
CA LYS A 119 50.35 0.18 124.53
C LYS A 119 50.98 -1.21 124.49
N GLU A 120 52.00 -1.41 125.31
CA GLU A 120 52.76 -2.63 125.43
C GLU A 120 52.50 -3.28 126.78
N ILE A 121 52.17 -4.57 126.79
CA ILE A 121 51.99 -5.38 127.99
C ILE A 121 53.02 -6.50 127.93
N VAL A 122 53.93 -6.53 128.91
CA VAL A 122 55.02 -7.50 129.00
C VAL A 122 54.67 -8.52 130.07
N THR A 123 54.54 -9.78 129.66
CA THR A 123 54.19 -10.94 130.50
C THR A 123 55.33 -11.96 130.44
N SER A 124 56.01 -12.25 131.55
CA SER A 124 57.20 -13.13 131.52
C SER A 124 57.11 -14.35 132.44
N TYR A 125 57.53 -15.51 131.95
CA TYR A 125 57.81 -16.73 132.73
C TYR A 125 58.91 -17.60 132.08
N GLU A 126 59.51 -18.51 132.86
CA GLU A 126 60.49 -19.49 132.37
C GLU A 126 59.88 -20.89 132.21
N GLU A 127 60.27 -21.58 131.13
CA GLU A 127 59.81 -22.92 130.78
C GLU A 127 60.94 -23.78 130.22
N LYS A 128 61.02 -25.02 130.69
CA LYS A 128 61.97 -26.03 130.20
C LYS A 128 61.31 -27.40 130.21
N ASP A 129 61.56 -28.20 129.17
CA ASP A 129 61.05 -29.57 129.03
C ASP A 129 59.53 -29.70 129.27
N GLY A 130 58.76 -28.70 128.82
CA GLY A 130 57.29 -28.68 128.83
C GLY A 130 56.64 -28.42 130.20
N LYS A 131 57.37 -27.86 131.18
CA LYS A 131 56.78 -27.41 132.46
C LYS A 131 57.29 -26.03 132.87
N ARG A 132 56.35 -25.15 133.21
CA ARG A 132 56.60 -23.81 133.77
C ARG A 132 57.30 -23.90 135.13
N ILE A 133 58.42 -23.18 135.28
CA ILE A 133 59.26 -23.19 136.49
C ILE A 133 59.25 -21.86 137.28
N SER A 134 58.55 -20.83 136.80
CA SER A 134 58.38 -19.55 137.50
C SER A 134 56.90 -19.13 137.63
N GLU A 135 56.64 -18.15 138.49
CA GLU A 135 55.36 -17.44 138.52
C GLU A 135 55.27 -16.41 137.38
N LEU A 136 54.04 -16.01 137.03
CA LEU A 136 53.75 -15.10 135.92
C LEU A 136 53.83 -13.64 136.39
N LYS A 137 54.49 -12.76 135.63
CA LYS A 137 54.65 -11.35 135.98
C LYS A 137 54.26 -10.44 134.81
N GLU A 138 53.26 -9.59 134.99
CA GLU A 138 52.78 -8.63 133.97
C GLU A 138 53.14 -7.17 134.32
N THR A 139 53.48 -6.37 133.30
CA THR A 139 53.72 -4.92 133.41
C THR A 139 53.30 -4.18 132.14
N THR A 140 52.64 -3.04 132.26
CA THR A 140 52.05 -2.29 131.13
C THR A 140 52.69 -0.91 130.94
N ARG A 141 52.97 -0.53 129.69
CA ARG A 141 53.59 0.74 129.28
C ARG A 141 52.90 1.30 128.04
N ILE A 142 52.42 2.55 128.09
CA ILE A 142 51.93 3.25 126.88
C ILE A 142 53.15 3.69 126.06
N LEU A 143 53.15 3.38 124.75
CA LEU A 143 54.22 3.73 123.81
C LEU A 143 53.87 4.95 122.96
N THR A 144 52.62 5.05 122.48
CA THR A 144 52.13 6.18 121.66
C THR A 144 50.66 6.48 121.97
N GLU A 145 50.27 7.76 122.05
CA GLU A 145 48.86 8.17 122.19
C GLU A 145 48.15 8.30 120.82
N ALA A 146 46.84 8.01 120.78
CA ALA A 146 46.03 8.05 119.57
C ALA A 146 45.65 9.48 119.14
N LYS A 147 45.50 9.72 117.84
CA LYS A 147 45.07 10.99 117.24
C LYS A 147 43.88 10.80 116.30
N ASP A 148 42.83 11.61 116.47
CA ASP A 148 41.62 11.57 115.64
C ASP A 148 41.87 11.86 114.15
N GLN A 149 41.10 11.20 113.28
CA GLN A 149 41.07 11.39 111.83
C GLN A 149 39.92 12.34 111.44
N VAL A 150 40.19 13.34 110.60
CA VAL A 150 39.17 14.28 110.09
C VAL A 150 38.99 14.11 108.59
N ILE A 151 37.76 13.78 108.17
CA ILE A 151 37.38 13.59 106.76
C ILE A 151 36.46 14.71 106.32
N ILE A 152 36.81 15.37 105.22
CA ILE A 152 35.94 16.29 104.49
C ILE A 152 35.17 15.52 103.42
N ARG A 153 33.84 15.69 103.38
CA ARG A 153 32.95 15.19 102.32
C ARG A 153 32.36 16.34 101.51
N GLY A 154 32.33 16.19 100.19
CA GLY A 154 31.69 17.14 99.28
C GLY A 154 30.17 17.04 99.25
N SER A 155 29.47 18.17 99.11
CA SER A 155 28.00 18.21 98.99
C SER A 155 27.48 18.88 97.70
N LYS A 156 28.32 19.04 96.67
CA LYS A 156 27.95 19.65 95.39
C LYS A 156 27.51 18.58 94.39
N GLU A 157 26.25 18.62 93.94
CA GLU A 157 25.74 17.60 93.01
C GLU A 157 26.48 17.58 91.67
N LYS A 158 26.57 16.39 91.08
CA LYS A 158 27.15 16.14 89.76
C LYS A 158 26.01 16.08 88.75
N GLU A 159 25.98 16.99 87.79
CA GLU A 159 24.91 17.04 86.78
C GLU A 159 24.82 15.72 85.99
N GLU A 160 23.68 15.03 86.11
CA GLU A 160 23.34 13.90 85.24
C GLU A 160 23.05 14.41 83.83
N ILE A 161 23.99 14.17 82.92
CA ILE A 161 23.78 14.38 81.48
C ILE A 161 22.83 13.28 81.01
N LYS A 162 21.59 13.66 80.67
CA LYS A 162 20.55 12.75 80.20
C LYS A 162 20.88 12.17 78.82
N PRO A 163 20.35 10.99 78.45
CA PRO A 163 20.55 10.43 77.11
C PRO A 163 20.04 11.39 76.04
N GLU A 164 20.67 11.34 74.86
CA GLU A 164 20.27 12.18 73.72
C GLU A 164 18.88 11.79 73.24
N PRO A 165 18.01 12.77 72.93
CA PRO A 165 16.73 12.47 72.30
C PRO A 165 16.98 11.90 70.90
N VAL A 166 16.27 10.84 70.55
CA VAL A 166 16.35 10.20 69.24
C VAL A 166 15.15 10.66 68.41
N LEU A 167 15.41 11.41 67.35
CA LEU A 167 14.41 11.79 66.35
C LEU A 167 14.63 10.94 65.10
N THR A 168 13.58 10.28 64.64
CA THR A 168 13.57 9.45 63.43
C THR A 168 12.47 9.92 62.50
N LEU A 169 12.78 10.23 61.23
CA LEU A 169 11.76 10.40 60.19
C LEU A 169 11.17 9.01 59.88
N SER A 170 9.98 8.74 60.42
CA SER A 170 9.37 7.40 60.43
C SER A 170 8.62 7.10 59.14
N ASN A 171 8.06 8.12 58.46
CA ASN A 171 7.40 7.96 57.17
C ASN A 171 7.44 9.25 56.32
N ILE A 172 7.42 9.08 55.00
CA ILE A 172 7.24 10.14 54.00
C ILE A 172 6.09 9.72 53.09
N THR A 173 4.93 10.36 53.22
CA THR A 173 3.75 10.07 52.39
C THR A 173 3.60 11.16 51.32
N GLY A 174 4.03 10.86 50.09
CA GLY A 174 3.84 11.76 48.94
C GLY A 174 2.40 11.77 48.42
N ASN A 175 1.94 12.96 48.03
CA ASN A 175 0.66 13.19 47.35
C ASN A 175 0.93 13.92 46.02
N SER A 176 1.13 13.16 44.96
CA SER A 176 1.44 13.72 43.63
C SER A 176 0.30 14.59 43.06
N MET A 177 -0.96 14.27 43.34
CA MET A 177 -2.11 15.07 42.87
C MET A 177 -2.20 16.43 43.58
N GLY A 178 -1.98 16.44 44.90
CA GLY A 178 -1.93 17.65 45.71
C GLY A 178 -0.58 18.39 45.68
N ARG A 179 0.42 17.86 44.94
CA ARG A 179 1.78 18.41 44.88
C ARG A 179 2.39 18.64 46.27
N SER A 180 2.20 17.67 47.16
CA SER A 180 2.63 17.78 48.56
C SER A 180 3.18 16.48 49.14
N ALA A 181 3.83 16.55 50.30
CA ALA A 181 4.31 15.38 51.03
C ALA A 181 4.17 15.56 52.55
N ARG A 182 3.60 14.57 53.25
CA ARG A 182 3.53 14.53 54.71
C ARG A 182 4.78 13.84 55.26
N LEU A 183 5.52 14.56 56.10
CA LEU A 183 6.64 14.07 56.88
C LEU A 183 6.11 13.70 58.28
N SER A 184 6.27 12.45 58.69
CA SER A 184 5.91 11.99 60.04
C SER A 184 7.17 11.56 60.77
N TYR A 185 7.39 12.09 61.97
CA TYR A 185 8.56 11.82 62.80
C TYR A 185 8.15 11.10 64.10
N ASN A 186 9.03 10.26 64.63
CA ASN A 186 8.97 9.76 66.00
C ASN A 186 10.11 10.38 66.82
N LEU A 187 9.80 10.81 68.05
CA LEU A 187 10.74 11.42 68.99
C LEU A 187 10.74 10.63 70.30
N GLU A 188 11.84 9.96 70.60
CA GLU A 188 12.08 9.31 71.90
C GLU A 188 12.97 10.21 72.74
N LYS A 189 12.50 10.63 73.94
CA LYS A 189 13.28 11.50 74.84
C LYS A 189 13.01 11.17 76.31
N ALA A 190 14.02 11.31 77.15
CA ALA A 190 13.90 11.14 78.60
C ALA A 190 13.26 12.37 79.27
N ASP A 191 12.69 12.17 80.47
CA ASP A 191 12.02 13.23 81.22
C ASP A 191 12.97 14.37 81.60
N GLY A 192 12.53 15.61 81.31
CA GLY A 192 13.32 16.81 81.49
C GLY A 192 14.44 17.02 80.47
N VAL A 193 14.41 16.35 79.31
CA VAL A 193 15.06 16.82 78.07
C VAL A 193 14.06 17.69 77.31
N SER A 194 14.45 18.92 76.95
CA SER A 194 13.68 19.82 76.11
C SER A 194 14.20 19.79 74.67
N VAL A 195 13.29 19.83 73.70
CA VAL A 195 13.62 20.01 72.28
C VAL A 195 13.17 21.42 71.91
N SER A 196 14.11 22.32 71.61
CA SER A 196 13.81 23.73 71.35
C SER A 196 13.33 23.97 69.92
N LYS A 197 13.83 23.18 68.96
CA LYS A 197 13.44 23.27 67.55
C LYS A 197 13.72 21.97 66.80
N ILE A 198 12.78 21.54 65.96
CA ILE A 198 13.03 20.59 64.87
C ILE A 198 12.82 21.36 63.57
N SER A 199 13.72 21.26 62.61
CA SER A 199 13.60 21.92 61.30
C SER A 199 13.93 20.95 60.17
N ALA A 200 12.97 20.71 59.29
CA ALA A 200 13.12 19.93 58.08
C ALA A 200 13.34 20.87 56.89
N THR A 201 14.52 20.80 56.27
CA THR A 201 14.89 21.60 55.10
C THR A 201 14.80 20.74 53.85
N ILE A 202 13.95 21.14 52.92
CA ILE A 202 13.69 20.48 51.64
C ILE A 202 14.56 21.16 50.58
N LYS A 203 15.42 20.38 49.93
CA LYS A 203 16.39 20.86 48.95
C LYS A 203 16.10 20.31 47.56
N ALA A 204 15.91 21.18 46.57
CA ALA A 204 15.78 20.82 45.16
C ALA A 204 17.13 21.03 44.46
N LYS A 205 17.65 20.01 43.76
CA LYS A 205 18.97 20.07 43.08
C LYS A 205 20.12 20.56 44.00
N GLY A 206 20.03 20.27 45.30
CA GLY A 206 21.01 20.68 46.33
C GLY A 206 20.84 22.09 46.90
N LEU A 207 19.96 22.93 46.35
CA LEU A 207 19.62 24.26 46.88
C LEU A 207 18.41 24.17 47.81
N GLU A 208 18.37 25.00 48.85
CA GLU A 208 17.24 25.07 49.78
C GLU A 208 16.01 25.67 49.08
N ASP A 209 14.90 24.94 49.09
CA ASP A 209 13.63 25.30 48.44
C ASP A 209 12.60 25.72 49.51
N GLN A 210 12.46 24.91 50.57
CA GLN A 210 11.57 25.18 51.70
C GLN A 210 12.19 24.71 53.03
N THR A 211 11.82 25.33 54.15
CA THR A 211 12.11 24.82 55.50
C THR A 211 10.84 24.85 56.34
N ILE A 212 10.57 23.75 57.05
CA ILE A 212 9.43 23.63 57.96
C ILE A 212 9.92 23.34 59.37
N ASP A 213 9.42 24.12 60.33
CA ASP A 213 9.68 23.92 61.74
C ASP A 213 8.59 23.02 62.36
N LEU A 214 9.03 22.03 63.15
CA LEU A 214 8.17 21.13 63.94
C LEU A 214 8.45 21.32 65.44
N THR A 215 7.49 20.95 66.27
CA THR A 215 7.59 20.98 67.74
C THR A 215 7.55 19.56 68.32
N SER A 216 7.91 19.39 69.59
CA SER A 216 7.82 18.09 70.27
C SER A 216 6.40 17.51 70.31
N ASP A 217 5.40 18.36 70.20
CA ASP A 217 3.98 18.02 70.38
C ASP A 217 3.26 17.89 69.03
N GLN A 218 3.91 18.32 67.94
CA GLN A 218 3.44 18.20 66.56
C GLN A 218 4.59 17.69 65.68
N LEU A 219 4.78 16.36 65.68
CA LEU A 219 5.82 15.65 64.93
C LEU A 219 5.40 15.30 63.49
N GLU A 220 4.38 15.97 62.96
CA GLU A 220 3.92 15.81 61.58
C GLU A 220 3.77 17.16 60.89
N ALA A 221 4.28 17.22 59.66
CA ALA A 221 4.25 18.41 58.81
C ALA A 221 3.93 18.04 57.36
N THR A 222 3.21 18.91 56.65
CA THR A 222 3.00 18.79 55.20
C THR A 222 3.86 19.83 54.49
N VAL A 223 4.63 19.37 53.49
CA VAL A 223 5.35 20.22 52.53
C VAL A 223 4.47 20.37 51.30
N ASP A 224 3.97 21.57 51.02
CA ASP A 224 3.10 21.85 49.86
C ASP A 224 3.87 22.53 48.71
N ASN A 225 3.23 22.64 47.53
CA ASN A 225 3.79 23.26 46.33
C ASN A 225 5.07 22.60 45.76
N LEU A 226 5.26 21.31 46.02
CA LEU A 226 6.37 20.53 45.48
C LEU A 226 6.21 20.32 43.97
N LYS A 227 7.31 20.46 43.23
CA LYS A 227 7.37 20.17 41.80
C LYS A 227 7.34 18.68 41.54
N LEU A 228 6.60 18.27 40.52
CA LEU A 228 6.61 16.89 40.03
C LEU A 228 7.95 16.56 39.36
N TYR A 229 8.33 15.28 39.34
CA TYR A 229 9.56 14.72 38.73
C TYR A 229 10.89 15.38 39.14
N THR A 230 10.87 16.21 40.18
CA THR A 230 12.05 16.86 40.75
C THR A 230 12.58 16.01 41.90
N ASP A 231 13.89 15.76 41.91
CA ASP A 231 14.56 15.06 43.00
C ASP A 231 14.81 16.03 44.16
N TYR A 232 14.18 15.74 45.30
CA TYR A 232 14.33 16.45 46.55
C TYR A 232 15.15 15.66 47.57
N THR A 233 15.90 16.39 48.38
CA THR A 233 16.58 15.87 49.57
C THR A 233 16.02 16.56 50.81
N ILE A 234 15.52 15.79 51.77
CA ILE A 234 15.01 16.25 53.06
C ILE A 234 16.13 16.10 54.09
N SER A 235 16.61 17.22 54.61
CA SER A 235 17.66 17.29 55.63
C SER A 235 17.03 17.81 56.92
N THR A 236 17.01 17.00 57.99
CA THR A 236 16.34 17.38 59.25
C THR A 236 17.37 17.65 60.35
N ARG A 237 17.27 18.82 61.00
CA ARG A 237 18.04 19.16 62.20
C ARG A 237 17.12 19.23 63.41
N MET A 238 17.53 18.62 64.52
CA MET A 238 16.92 18.80 65.83
C MET A 238 17.88 19.58 66.72
N VAL A 239 17.36 20.55 67.47
CA VAL A 239 18.04 21.30 68.52
C VAL A 239 17.37 20.97 69.85
N PHE A 240 18.18 20.57 70.84
CA PHE A 240 17.70 20.09 72.13
C PHE A 240 18.64 20.50 73.27
N ASN A 241 18.14 20.45 74.50
CA ASN A 241 18.92 20.67 75.70
C ASN A 241 18.62 19.55 76.71
N ARG A 242 19.66 18.80 77.06
CA ARG A 242 19.64 17.67 78.01
C ARG A 242 20.23 18.03 79.39
N GLY A 243 20.34 19.32 79.69
CA GLY A 243 20.98 19.87 80.90
C GLY A 243 22.41 20.37 80.69
N LYS A 244 22.84 20.62 79.44
CA LYS A 244 24.25 20.97 79.13
C LYS A 244 24.43 22.19 78.21
N GLY A 245 23.35 22.88 77.88
CA GLY A 245 23.29 23.91 76.83
C GLY A 245 22.48 23.43 75.62
N GLU A 246 22.34 24.28 74.59
CA GLU A 246 21.77 23.84 73.32
C GLU A 246 22.77 22.98 72.54
N GLU A 247 22.33 21.79 72.17
CA GLU A 247 23.02 20.83 71.32
C GLU A 247 22.16 20.57 70.07
N SER A 248 22.75 20.10 68.97
CA SER A 248 21.98 19.79 67.76
C SER A 248 22.46 18.56 67.02
N THR A 249 21.52 17.75 66.54
CA THR A 249 21.77 16.56 65.73
C THR A 249 21.16 16.71 64.34
N LEU A 250 21.87 16.26 63.31
CA LEU A 250 21.37 16.16 61.94
C LEU A 250 20.99 14.69 61.68
N LEU A 251 19.80 14.46 61.12
CA LEU A 251 19.38 13.14 60.65
C LEU A 251 20.02 12.85 59.29
N GLU A 252 20.08 11.57 58.91
CA GLU A 252 20.42 11.19 57.53
C GLU A 252 19.44 11.82 56.53
N ASP A 253 20.01 12.42 55.49
CA ASP A 253 19.26 12.96 54.34
C ASP A 253 18.40 11.87 53.69
N LYS A 254 17.09 12.14 53.52
CA LYS A 254 16.16 11.23 52.82
C LYS A 254 15.72 11.82 51.48
N LYS A 255 15.55 10.97 50.47
CA LYS A 255 15.13 11.38 49.12
C LYS A 255 13.61 11.38 48.99
N LEU A 256 13.08 12.34 48.24
CA LEU A 256 11.68 12.45 47.87
C LEU A 256 11.59 12.85 46.38
N ARG A 257 10.66 12.23 45.65
CA ARG A 257 10.31 12.58 44.27
C ARG A 257 8.82 12.34 44.11
N LEU A 258 8.06 13.34 43.66
CA LEU A 258 6.64 13.17 43.36
C LEU A 258 6.46 12.84 41.89
N GLU A 259 5.84 11.70 41.58
CA GLU A 259 5.54 11.29 40.21
C GLU A 259 4.03 11.19 40.01
N LEU A 260 3.49 11.88 39.00
CA LEU A 260 2.07 11.85 38.67
C LEU A 260 1.87 11.15 37.32
N LYS A 261 1.77 9.82 37.36
CA LYS A 261 1.52 8.99 36.19
C LYS A 261 0.07 8.50 36.22
N LYS A 262 -0.82 9.22 35.54
CA LYS A 262 -2.28 9.03 35.54
C LYS A 262 -2.85 9.27 34.13
N LEU A 263 -4.16 9.06 33.96
CA LEU A 263 -4.84 9.18 32.68
C LEU A 263 -5.73 10.44 32.64
N GLU A 264 -5.73 11.16 31.52
CA GLU A 264 -6.43 12.44 31.32
C GLU A 264 -7.15 12.41 29.95
N ILE A 265 -8.42 12.84 29.89
CA ILE A 265 -9.13 13.08 28.62
C ILE A 265 -8.79 14.50 28.16
N LYS A 266 -8.33 14.64 26.91
CA LYS A 266 -7.73 15.88 26.37
C LYS A 266 -8.32 16.26 25.01
N ASP A 267 -7.97 17.45 24.54
CA ASP A 267 -8.45 18.10 23.32
C ASP A 267 -9.99 18.10 23.25
N ILE A 268 -10.65 18.44 24.36
CA ILE A 268 -12.10 18.25 24.54
C ILE A 268 -12.87 19.31 23.77
N LYS A 269 -13.55 18.88 22.71
CA LYS A 269 -14.43 19.74 21.89
C LYS A 269 -15.80 19.94 22.52
N GLU A 270 -16.41 18.86 23.01
CA GLU A 270 -17.70 18.91 23.69
C GLU A 270 -17.91 17.74 24.65
N THR A 271 -18.70 17.96 25.70
CA THR A 271 -19.24 16.92 26.57
C THR A 271 -20.76 17.00 26.56
N SER A 272 -21.41 15.85 26.42
CA SER A 272 -22.87 15.71 26.45
C SER A 272 -23.31 14.65 27.45
N LEU A 273 -24.31 14.98 28.25
CA LEU A 273 -25.09 13.97 28.97
C LEU A 273 -26.05 13.29 27.98
N VAL A 274 -25.88 11.99 27.77
CA VAL A 274 -26.72 11.20 26.85
C VAL A 274 -27.61 10.27 27.65
N LYS A 275 -28.91 10.29 27.37
CA LYS A 275 -29.88 9.29 27.83
C LYS A 275 -30.13 8.27 26.73
N VAL A 276 -30.20 6.99 27.09
CA VAL A 276 -30.53 5.90 26.18
C VAL A 276 -31.87 5.28 26.57
N GLU A 277 -32.87 5.41 25.69
CA GLU A 277 -34.18 4.77 25.86
C GLU A 277 -34.42 3.82 24.68
N ASN A 278 -34.72 2.55 24.97
CA ASN A 278 -34.91 1.51 23.93
C ASN A 278 -33.74 1.46 22.92
N GLY A 279 -32.50 1.66 23.39
CA GLY A 279 -31.29 1.70 22.57
C GLY A 279 -31.10 2.96 21.73
N LYS A 280 -31.94 3.99 21.86
CA LYS A 280 -31.80 5.27 21.13
C LYS A 280 -31.19 6.34 22.02
N GLU A 281 -30.16 7.02 21.52
CA GLU A 281 -29.51 8.15 22.18
C GLU A 281 -30.37 9.42 22.10
N SER A 282 -30.38 10.19 23.19
CA SER A 282 -30.92 11.55 23.25
C SER A 282 -30.01 12.42 24.12
N VAL A 283 -29.61 13.59 23.59
CA VAL A 283 -28.72 14.52 24.31
C VAL A 283 -29.55 15.38 25.26
N ILE A 284 -29.17 15.40 26.54
CA ILE A 284 -29.87 16.09 27.62
C ILE A 284 -29.18 17.44 27.87
N GLN A 285 -29.86 18.51 27.48
CA GLN A 285 -29.35 19.90 27.59
C GLN A 285 -29.52 20.51 28.99
N HIS A 286 -30.50 20.01 29.76
CA HIS A 286 -30.74 20.39 31.15
C HIS A 286 -31.50 19.28 31.86
N LEU A 287 -31.41 19.23 33.19
CA LEU A 287 -32.21 18.37 34.05
C LEU A 287 -33.09 19.24 34.95
N THR A 288 -34.36 18.87 35.11
CA THR A 288 -35.27 19.51 36.08
C THR A 288 -35.23 18.82 37.45
N GLU A 289 -34.91 17.53 37.48
CA GLU A 289 -34.65 16.73 38.67
C GLU A 289 -33.54 15.69 38.38
N VAL A 290 -32.96 15.10 39.42
CA VAL A 290 -31.96 14.02 39.25
C VAL A 290 -32.66 12.73 38.82
N PRO A 291 -32.24 12.08 37.71
CA PRO A 291 -32.82 10.82 37.27
C PRO A 291 -32.69 9.71 38.32
N ARG A 292 -33.75 8.91 38.48
CA ARG A 292 -33.77 7.78 39.45
C ARG A 292 -32.87 6.62 39.04
N ASN A 293 -32.75 6.37 37.75
CA ASN A 293 -31.83 5.38 37.19
C ASN A 293 -30.72 6.12 36.44
N LEU A 294 -29.48 5.96 36.88
CA LEU A 294 -28.31 6.54 36.21
C LEU A 294 -27.72 5.59 35.16
N GLU A 295 -28.06 4.29 35.18
CA GLU A 295 -27.58 3.31 34.19
C GLU A 295 -28.14 3.55 32.78
N ASP A 296 -29.28 4.25 32.68
CA ASP A 296 -29.90 4.73 31.43
C ASP A 296 -29.14 5.92 30.82
N TYR A 297 -28.08 6.42 31.47
CA TYR A 297 -27.35 7.62 31.08
C TYR A 297 -25.84 7.38 31.02
N TYR A 298 -25.15 8.14 30.18
CA TYR A 298 -23.70 8.17 30.11
C TYR A 298 -23.21 9.54 29.63
N LEU A 299 -21.95 9.89 29.95
CA LEU A 299 -21.26 11.05 29.38
C LEU A 299 -20.58 10.64 28.07
N LYS A 300 -20.91 11.36 27.00
CA LYS A 300 -20.21 11.32 25.71
C LYS A 300 -19.29 12.52 25.61
N ILE A 301 -18.00 12.30 25.45
CA ILE A 301 -16.99 13.36 25.28
C ILE A 301 -16.39 13.19 23.89
N ASN A 302 -16.58 14.20 23.03
CA ASN A 302 -15.96 14.25 21.71
C ASN A 302 -14.72 15.14 21.81
N SER A 303 -13.58 14.65 21.32
CA SER A 303 -12.34 15.41 21.23
C SER A 303 -12.06 15.86 19.80
N GLU A 304 -11.20 16.86 19.61
CA GLU A 304 -10.74 17.29 18.29
C GLU A 304 -9.85 16.22 17.65
N ASP A 305 -8.84 15.77 18.40
CA ASP A 305 -7.69 15.01 17.89
C ASP A 305 -7.67 13.53 18.34
N HIS A 306 -8.72 13.09 19.04
CA HIS A 306 -8.85 11.80 19.72
C HIS A 306 -10.26 11.19 19.55
N LYS A 307 -10.39 9.86 19.70
CA LYS A 307 -11.69 9.17 19.58
C LYS A 307 -12.69 9.61 20.66
N THR A 308 -13.98 9.36 20.39
CA THR A 308 -15.04 9.61 21.38
C THR A 308 -14.77 8.83 22.66
N SER A 309 -14.76 9.52 23.80
CA SER A 309 -14.75 8.91 25.12
C SER A 309 -16.18 8.68 25.63
N ARG A 310 -16.41 7.54 26.27
CA ARG A 310 -17.69 7.17 26.89
C ARG A 310 -17.49 6.79 28.35
N LEU A 311 -18.30 7.39 29.22
CA LEU A 311 -18.20 7.28 30.68
C LEU A 311 -19.59 7.06 31.32
N ALA A 312 -19.77 5.95 32.03
CA ALA A 312 -20.89 5.71 32.93
C ALA A 312 -20.87 6.72 34.09
N ILE A 313 -22.05 7.15 34.53
CA ILE A 313 -22.24 8.15 35.57
C ILE A 313 -22.23 7.48 36.94
N LYS A 314 -21.43 7.99 37.86
CA LYS A 314 -21.39 7.55 39.26
C LYS A 314 -22.42 8.31 40.12
N SER A 315 -22.53 9.63 39.94
CA SER A 315 -23.48 10.45 40.70
C SER A 315 -23.85 11.74 39.98
N ILE A 316 -25.02 12.29 40.32
CA ILE A 316 -25.44 13.63 39.94
C ILE A 316 -25.87 14.36 41.21
N GLN A 317 -25.21 15.48 41.52
CA GLN A 317 -25.46 16.25 42.74
C GLN A 317 -25.62 17.74 42.42
N THR A 318 -26.31 18.49 43.29
CA THR A 318 -26.36 19.95 43.18
C THR A 318 -25.06 20.55 43.67
N GLU A 319 -24.45 21.42 42.88
CA GLU A 319 -23.32 22.25 43.29
C GLU A 319 -23.58 23.71 42.94
N ARG A 320 -22.91 24.63 43.65
CA ARG A 320 -23.12 26.07 43.51
C ARG A 320 -21.84 26.75 43.03
N ILE A 321 -21.88 27.28 41.82
CA ILE A 321 -20.77 27.98 41.15
C ILE A 321 -21.23 29.41 40.89
N ASP A 322 -20.42 30.39 41.30
CA ASP A 322 -20.71 31.84 41.19
C ASP A 322 -22.13 32.24 41.63
N GLY A 323 -22.60 31.61 42.72
CA GLY A 323 -23.92 31.84 43.30
C GLY A 323 -25.10 31.16 42.60
N LYS A 324 -24.91 30.58 41.41
CA LYS A 324 -25.91 29.80 40.65
C LYS A 324 -25.80 28.31 40.96
N GLU A 325 -26.92 27.59 40.89
CA GLU A 325 -26.95 26.14 41.06
C GLU A 325 -26.87 25.39 39.73
N TYR A 326 -25.99 24.39 39.69
CA TYR A 326 -25.80 23.46 38.59
C TYR A 326 -25.94 22.02 39.10
N TYR A 327 -26.07 21.07 38.18
CA TYR A 327 -25.87 19.65 38.46
C TYR A 327 -24.43 19.26 38.10
N LYS A 328 -23.61 18.88 39.10
CA LYS A 328 -22.32 18.22 38.89
C LYS A 328 -22.61 16.74 38.59
N VAL A 329 -22.39 16.34 37.34
CA VAL A 329 -22.43 14.96 36.87
C VAL A 329 -21.02 14.39 37.00
N ASN A 330 -20.83 13.45 37.93
CA ASN A 330 -19.54 12.81 38.16
C ASN A 330 -19.51 11.42 37.50
N ALA A 331 -18.43 11.14 36.78
CA ALA A 331 -18.07 9.82 36.30
C ALA A 331 -16.69 9.43 36.85
N GLU A 332 -16.44 8.14 37.04
CA GLU A 332 -15.15 7.63 37.51
C GLU A 332 -14.70 6.44 36.65
N ALA A 333 -13.41 6.37 36.39
CA ALA A 333 -12.75 5.25 35.73
C ALA A 333 -11.36 5.05 36.34
N THR A 334 -10.80 3.85 36.19
CA THR A 334 -9.49 3.49 36.74
C THR A 334 -8.40 4.43 36.24
N ASP A 335 -7.70 5.08 37.17
CA ASP A 335 -6.62 6.04 36.95
C ASP A 335 -6.96 7.29 36.13
N LEU A 336 -8.24 7.52 35.83
CA LEU A 336 -8.72 8.75 35.20
C LEU A 336 -8.72 9.89 36.23
N ILE A 337 -8.07 11.00 35.89
CA ILE A 337 -8.09 12.25 36.64
C ILE A 337 -8.59 13.39 35.75
N GLN A 338 -9.09 14.44 36.40
CA GLN A 338 -9.48 15.69 35.77
C GLN A 338 -8.77 16.85 36.46
N ARG A 339 -8.33 17.82 35.67
CA ARG A 339 -7.71 19.05 36.16
C ARG A 339 -8.75 20.17 36.27
N ASN A 340 -8.71 20.93 37.37
CA ASN A 340 -9.57 22.08 37.59
C ASN A 340 -8.87 23.43 37.28
N ASP A 341 -9.60 24.53 37.41
CA ASP A 341 -9.13 25.89 37.09
C ASP A 341 -7.87 26.33 37.85
N GLN A 342 -7.61 25.71 39.02
CA GLN A 342 -6.46 25.95 39.89
C GLN A 342 -5.23 25.08 39.51
N LYS A 343 -5.28 24.34 38.39
CA LYS A 343 -4.27 23.35 37.96
C LYS A 343 -4.05 22.20 38.97
N THR A 344 -5.01 21.97 39.88
CA THR A 344 -5.02 20.81 40.79
C THR A 344 -5.86 19.68 40.20
N PHE A 345 -5.68 18.45 40.72
CA PHE A 345 -6.30 17.24 40.18
C PHE A 345 -7.35 16.65 41.10
N GLU A 346 -8.47 16.23 40.52
CA GLU A 346 -9.53 15.43 41.13
C GLU A 346 -9.57 14.05 40.43
N GLU A 347 -9.86 12.97 41.16
CA GLU A 347 -10.07 11.64 40.56
C GLU A 347 -11.43 11.60 39.85
N GLY A 348 -11.49 10.92 38.70
CA GLY A 348 -12.66 10.85 37.83
C GLY A 348 -12.79 12.04 36.87
N TYR A 349 -14.02 12.32 36.44
CA TYR A 349 -14.37 13.35 35.47
C TYR A 349 -15.72 13.98 35.84
N SER A 350 -15.74 15.30 35.95
CA SER A 350 -16.91 16.10 36.28
C SER A 350 -17.41 16.89 35.08
N TYR A 351 -18.73 16.95 34.92
CA TYR A 351 -19.41 17.79 33.93
C TYR A 351 -20.57 18.56 34.56
N TYR A 352 -20.73 19.84 34.21
CA TYR A 352 -21.73 20.72 34.80
C TYR A 352 -22.91 20.95 33.88
N LEU A 353 -24.11 20.58 34.33
CA LEU A 353 -25.35 20.73 33.57
C LEU A 353 -26.26 21.80 34.20
N ALA A 354 -26.91 22.60 33.36
CA ALA A 354 -27.89 23.60 33.77
C ALA A 354 -29.17 22.96 34.34
N LYS A 355 -29.81 23.65 35.30
CA LYS A 355 -31.09 23.23 35.90
C LYS A 355 -32.35 23.70 35.14
N SER A 356 -32.20 24.57 34.12
CA SER A 356 -33.31 25.03 33.29
C SER A 356 -32.83 25.42 31.89
N SER A 357 -33.75 25.41 30.92
CA SER A 357 -33.51 25.88 29.54
C SER A 357 -33.25 27.39 29.43
N THR A 358 -33.54 28.16 30.48
CA THR A 358 -33.31 29.62 30.56
C THR A 358 -31.96 29.98 31.20
N ALA A 359 -31.29 29.02 31.84
CA ALA A 359 -29.97 29.21 32.41
C ALA A 359 -28.90 28.94 31.33
N SER A 360 -28.09 29.96 31.02
CA SER A 360 -26.91 29.77 30.17
C SER A 360 -25.96 28.74 30.82
N PRO A 361 -25.32 27.83 30.05
CA PRO A 361 -24.34 26.85 30.53
C PRO A 361 -23.00 27.52 30.90
N ALA A 362 -23.06 28.61 31.65
CA ALA A 362 -21.97 29.57 31.89
C ALA A 362 -20.89 29.09 32.87
N VAL A 363 -20.86 27.81 33.23
CA VAL A 363 -19.67 27.19 33.81
C VAL A 363 -18.78 26.83 32.62
N PRO A 364 -17.52 27.31 32.55
CA PRO A 364 -16.59 26.83 31.54
C PRO A 364 -16.57 25.30 31.56
N GLY A 365 -16.57 24.68 30.38
CA GLY A 365 -16.25 23.25 30.28
C GLY A 365 -14.85 22.96 30.83
N VAL A 366 -14.49 21.69 30.92
CA VAL A 366 -13.16 21.24 31.37
C VAL A 366 -12.08 22.09 30.72
N LYS A 367 -11.36 22.85 31.52
CA LYS A 367 -10.42 23.85 31.00
C LYS A 367 -9.18 23.14 30.47
N GLU A 368 -9.07 23.10 29.15
CA GLU A 368 -7.87 22.65 28.45
C GLU A 368 -6.69 23.57 28.78
N TYR A 369 -5.53 22.98 29.10
CA TYR A 369 -4.27 23.70 29.26
C TYR A 369 -3.31 23.33 28.13
N ALA A 370 -2.65 24.35 27.56
CA ALA A 370 -1.61 24.16 26.57
C ALA A 370 -0.34 23.61 27.23
N TYR A 371 0.58 23.02 26.45
CA TYR A 371 1.86 22.55 27.01
C TYR A 371 2.67 23.67 27.68
N GLN A 372 2.54 24.91 27.23
CA GLN A 372 3.18 26.08 27.83
C GLN A 372 2.72 26.39 29.27
N ASP A 373 1.56 25.86 29.68
CA ASP A 373 1.01 25.98 31.03
C ASP A 373 1.51 24.90 32.00
N ILE A 374 2.24 23.90 31.49
CA ILE A 374 2.67 22.71 32.22
C ILE A 374 4.06 22.93 32.83
N GLN A 375 4.30 22.29 33.98
CA GLN A 375 5.58 22.35 34.67
C GLN A 375 6.70 21.78 33.80
N ASP A 376 7.87 22.44 33.83
CA ASP A 376 9.10 22.06 33.12
C ASP A 376 8.96 22.02 31.58
N TYR A 377 7.98 22.73 31.02
CA TYR A 377 7.90 22.99 29.59
C TYR A 377 9.16 23.72 29.05
N ASP A 378 9.71 23.19 27.97
CA ASP A 378 10.79 23.78 27.16
C ASP A 378 10.27 23.99 25.73
N SER A 379 10.32 25.23 25.24
CA SER A 379 9.84 25.57 23.90
C SER A 379 10.60 24.86 22.77
N ARG A 380 11.82 24.39 23.03
CA ARG A 380 12.60 23.58 22.07
C ARG A 380 11.97 22.20 21.83
N HIS A 381 11.23 21.70 22.81
CA HIS A 381 10.60 20.38 22.82
C HIS A 381 9.08 20.43 22.51
N ASP A 382 8.50 21.58 22.12
CA ASP A 382 7.05 21.71 21.85
C ASP A 382 6.52 20.66 20.86
N GLN A 383 7.26 20.44 19.76
CA GLN A 383 6.94 19.40 18.77
C GLN A 383 7.13 17.98 19.32
N ALA A 384 8.11 17.75 20.21
CA ALA A 384 8.29 16.48 20.91
C ALA A 384 7.08 16.15 21.79
N TYR A 385 6.54 17.12 22.56
CA TYR A 385 5.35 16.89 23.39
C TYR A 385 4.13 16.51 22.55
N ARG A 386 3.87 17.24 21.46
CA ARG A 386 2.77 16.93 20.50
C ARG A 386 2.91 15.56 19.86
N ASN A 387 4.13 15.17 19.50
CA ASN A 387 4.40 13.85 18.93
C ASN A 387 4.22 12.75 19.97
N LEU A 388 4.79 12.94 21.17
CA LEU A 388 4.64 11.98 22.25
C LEU A 388 3.19 11.81 22.67
N GLU A 389 2.35 12.84 22.61
CA GLU A 389 0.90 12.70 22.81
C GLU A 389 0.25 11.70 21.84
N LYS A 390 0.70 11.60 20.58
CA LYS A 390 0.24 10.56 19.65
C LYS A 390 0.79 9.16 19.97
N LEU A 391 1.93 9.06 20.66
CA LEU A 391 2.48 7.81 21.20
C LEU A 391 1.92 7.46 22.61
N GLN A 392 1.32 8.44 23.29
CA GLN A 392 0.91 8.41 24.70
C GLN A 392 -0.48 9.05 24.92
N PRO A 393 -1.52 8.70 24.11
CA PRO A 393 -2.77 9.47 24.01
C PRO A 393 -3.49 9.70 25.34
N PHE A 394 -3.46 8.72 26.26
CA PHE A 394 -4.19 8.82 27.52
C PHE A 394 -3.43 9.48 28.66
N TYR A 395 -2.11 9.70 28.56
CA TYR A 395 -1.32 10.18 29.69
C TYR A 395 -1.55 11.66 30.00
N ASN A 396 -1.52 12.01 31.30
CA ASN A 396 -1.59 13.39 31.77
C ASN A 396 -0.42 14.24 31.25
N LYS A 397 -0.67 15.52 30.97
CA LYS A 397 0.30 16.38 30.24
C LYS A 397 1.66 16.54 30.94
N GLU A 398 1.74 16.49 32.27
CA GLU A 398 3.02 16.48 32.99
C GLU A 398 3.89 15.26 32.70
N TRP A 399 3.29 14.06 32.53
CA TRP A 399 4.04 12.86 32.17
C TRP A 399 4.64 13.00 30.76
N ILE A 400 3.86 13.54 29.82
CA ILE A 400 4.29 13.79 28.44
C ILE A 400 5.45 14.80 28.40
N VAL A 401 5.39 15.89 29.18
CA VAL A 401 6.51 16.86 29.26
C VAL A 401 7.77 16.23 29.87
N ASN A 402 7.64 15.46 30.96
CA ASN A 402 8.76 14.73 31.56
C ASN A 402 9.38 13.69 30.61
N GLN A 403 8.60 13.08 29.72
CA GLN A 403 9.13 12.19 28.68
C GLN A 403 9.74 12.96 27.50
N GLY A 404 9.12 14.05 27.06
CA GLY A 404 9.61 14.89 25.97
C GLY A 404 10.97 15.53 26.28
N ASN A 405 11.15 16.02 27.51
CA ASN A 405 12.41 16.62 27.98
C ASN A 405 13.61 15.67 27.98
N LYS A 406 13.37 14.35 27.91
CA LYS A 406 14.42 13.32 27.80
C LYS A 406 14.78 12.98 26.36
N LEU A 407 13.93 13.34 25.40
CA LEU A 407 14.14 13.05 24.00
C LEU A 407 15.21 13.98 23.43
N ASP A 408 16.13 13.40 22.66
CA ASP A 408 17.13 14.17 21.92
C ASP A 408 16.41 15.09 20.90
N LEU A 409 16.72 16.38 20.96
CA LEU A 409 16.21 17.39 20.02
C LEU A 409 16.60 17.08 18.58
N ASP A 410 17.68 16.32 18.36
CA ASP A 410 18.08 15.93 17.01
C ASP A 410 17.29 14.76 16.41
N HIS A 411 16.49 14.03 17.22
CA HIS A 411 15.74 12.85 16.81
C HIS A 411 14.46 13.19 16.00
N ASN A 412 14.03 12.29 15.10
CA ASN A 412 12.83 12.49 14.28
C ASN A 412 11.56 12.74 15.12
N LEU A 413 11.35 11.98 16.21
CA LEU A 413 10.23 12.19 17.15
C LEU A 413 10.24 13.56 17.86
N ALA A 414 11.36 14.30 17.86
CA ALA A 414 11.41 15.67 18.37
C ALA A 414 11.17 16.73 17.28
N LYS A 415 11.51 16.42 16.03
CA LYS A 415 11.51 17.36 14.89
C LYS A 415 10.32 17.26 13.95
N LYS A 416 9.94 16.04 13.57
CA LYS A 416 8.96 15.77 12.50
C LYS A 416 7.56 15.60 13.10
N GLN A 417 6.55 16.26 12.54
CA GLN A 417 5.18 16.08 12.99
C GLN A 417 4.70 14.64 12.75
N VAL A 418 4.30 13.94 13.81
CA VAL A 418 3.69 12.61 13.75
C VAL A 418 2.23 12.74 13.29
N VAL A 419 1.85 11.96 12.28
CA VAL A 419 0.48 11.83 11.77
C VAL A 419 -0.24 10.68 12.47
N SER A 420 0.41 9.53 12.62
CA SER A 420 -0.14 8.36 13.30
C SER A 420 0.95 7.42 13.83
N VAL A 421 0.55 6.53 14.73
CA VAL A 421 1.38 5.45 15.26
C VAL A 421 0.59 4.15 15.19
N ILE A 422 1.13 3.13 14.53
CA ILE A 422 0.45 1.84 14.36
C ILE A 422 1.29 0.68 14.90
N ALA A 423 0.64 -0.20 15.65
CA ALA A 423 1.23 -1.43 16.16
C ALA A 423 1.42 -2.46 15.05
N MET A 424 2.51 -3.23 15.16
CA MET A 424 2.92 -4.20 14.15
C MET A 424 3.40 -5.50 14.78
N LYS A 425 3.28 -6.58 14.01
CA LYS A 425 3.93 -7.86 14.27
C LYS A 425 4.89 -8.17 13.11
N GLY A 426 6.19 -7.99 13.33
CA GLY A 426 7.19 -7.98 12.27
C GLY A 426 6.90 -6.91 11.23
N LYS A 427 6.28 -7.29 10.11
CA LYS A 427 5.89 -6.39 9.00
C LYS A 427 4.37 -6.26 8.82
N ASP A 428 3.57 -7.07 9.51
CA ASP A 428 2.11 -7.01 9.46
C ASP A 428 1.58 -5.92 10.40
N PHE A 429 0.67 -5.07 9.92
CA PHE A 429 -0.10 -4.18 10.79
C PHE A 429 -1.07 -5.00 11.65
N VAL A 430 -1.16 -4.70 12.95
CA VAL A 430 -2.04 -5.43 13.87
C VAL A 430 -2.86 -4.47 14.74
N THR A 431 -4.13 -4.82 14.96
CA THR A 431 -4.93 -4.21 16.02
C THR A 431 -4.95 -5.04 17.32
N ASP A 432 -4.53 -6.30 17.28
CA ASP A 432 -4.30 -7.08 18.51
C ASP A 432 -2.92 -6.75 19.09
N LEU A 433 -2.96 -6.02 20.19
CA LEU A 433 -1.80 -5.53 20.91
C LEU A 433 -1.08 -6.64 21.70
N SER A 434 -1.73 -7.78 21.96
CA SER A 434 -1.08 -8.91 22.67
C SER A 434 0.05 -9.56 21.88
N VAL A 435 0.06 -9.37 20.55
CA VAL A 435 1.06 -9.96 19.64
C VAL A 435 1.98 -8.92 18.99
N ALA A 436 1.88 -7.64 19.37
CA ALA A 436 2.68 -6.56 18.81
C ALA A 436 4.12 -6.59 19.34
N ASP A 437 5.09 -6.51 18.42
CA ASP A 437 6.52 -6.48 18.70
C ASP A 437 7.23 -5.25 18.10
N HIS A 438 6.57 -4.50 17.22
CA HIS A 438 7.03 -3.23 16.67
C HIS A 438 5.92 -2.17 16.65
N ILE A 439 6.30 -0.91 16.49
CA ILE A 439 5.44 0.19 16.04
C ILE A 439 6.03 0.84 14.78
N MET A 440 5.16 1.31 13.89
CA MET A 440 5.51 2.27 12.85
C MET A 440 5.00 3.65 13.26
N VAL A 441 5.90 4.63 13.23
CA VAL A 441 5.57 6.05 13.38
C VAL A 441 5.56 6.66 11.98
N HIS A 442 4.42 7.23 11.60
CA HIS A 442 4.18 7.83 10.29
C HIS A 442 4.19 9.36 10.44
N TYR A 443 5.05 10.05 9.67
CA TYR A 443 5.25 11.50 9.76
C TYR A 443 4.58 12.27 8.60
N ALA A 444 4.32 13.56 8.82
CA ALA A 444 3.64 14.44 7.87
C ALA A 444 4.43 14.71 6.57
N ASP A 445 5.75 14.46 6.58
CA ASP A 445 6.63 14.54 5.40
C ASP A 445 6.64 13.24 4.56
N GLN A 446 5.68 12.34 4.79
CA GLN A 446 5.52 11.03 4.15
C GLN A 446 6.69 10.06 4.42
N THR A 447 7.50 10.33 5.44
CA THR A 447 8.49 9.37 5.94
C THR A 447 7.93 8.53 7.10
N LYS A 448 8.63 7.44 7.43
CA LYS A 448 8.30 6.56 8.55
C LYS A 448 9.56 6.12 9.30
N ASP A 449 9.42 5.94 10.61
CA ASP A 449 10.35 5.17 11.42
C ASP A 449 9.65 3.89 11.93
N VAL A 450 10.40 2.83 12.16
CA VAL A 450 9.89 1.59 12.76
C VAL A 450 10.74 1.25 13.98
N PHE A 451 10.11 1.09 15.13
CA PHE A 451 10.78 0.81 16.40
C PHE A 451 10.33 -0.54 16.96
N ALA A 452 11.27 -1.33 17.49
CA ALA A 452 10.93 -2.51 18.29
C ALA A 452 10.34 -2.07 19.64
N ILE A 453 9.38 -2.84 20.15
CA ILE A 453 8.71 -2.58 21.42
C ILE A 453 8.69 -3.83 22.31
N THR A 454 8.76 -3.63 23.63
CA THR A 454 8.60 -4.71 24.62
C THR A 454 7.53 -4.34 25.63
N SER A 455 6.61 -5.27 25.90
CA SER A 455 5.55 -5.09 26.89
C SER A 455 6.12 -4.78 28.28
N GLN A 456 5.59 -3.74 28.91
CA GLN A 456 5.95 -3.30 30.25
C GLN A 456 4.67 -3.16 31.09
N ASN A 457 4.77 -3.43 32.40
CA ASN A 457 3.70 -3.12 33.34
C ASN A 457 4.23 -2.09 34.35
N SER A 458 3.74 -0.85 34.28
CA SER A 458 4.12 0.22 35.22
C SER A 458 3.00 0.55 36.22
N GLY A 459 2.04 -0.36 36.42
CA GLY A 459 0.98 -0.25 37.43
C GLY A 459 -0.35 0.31 36.95
N LEU A 460 -0.44 0.85 35.73
CA LEU A 460 -1.72 1.26 35.13
C LEU A 460 -2.40 0.06 34.48
N THR A 461 -3.70 -0.10 34.71
CA THR A 461 -4.46 -1.29 34.25
C THR A 461 -5.48 -1.01 33.14
N ALA A 462 -5.85 0.26 32.93
CA ALA A 462 -6.79 0.66 31.88
C ALA A 462 -6.16 0.77 30.48
N ILE A 463 -4.81 0.71 30.39
CA ILE A 463 -4.03 0.80 29.14
C ILE A 463 -2.97 -0.31 29.10
N LYS A 464 -2.40 -0.58 27.92
CA LYS A 464 -1.18 -1.39 27.79
C LYS A 464 0.02 -0.47 27.63
N GLU A 465 1.13 -0.80 28.26
CA GLU A 465 2.37 -0.04 28.12
C GLU A 465 3.44 -0.87 27.43
N TYR A 466 4.27 -0.21 26.63
CA TYR A 466 5.42 -0.80 25.99
C TYR A 466 6.61 0.14 26.14
N LYS A 467 7.79 -0.43 26.40
CA LYS A 467 9.04 0.30 26.24
C LYS A 467 9.42 0.28 24.76
N ILE A 468 9.83 1.44 24.23
CA ILE A 468 10.40 1.54 22.89
C ILE A 468 11.90 1.22 23.00
N ALA A 469 12.44 0.41 22.08
CA ALA A 469 13.87 0.11 22.03
C ALA A 469 14.69 1.40 21.83
N ASP A 470 15.85 1.45 22.48
CA ASP A 470 16.87 2.51 22.38
C ASP A 470 16.40 3.95 22.74
N LEU A 471 15.18 4.12 23.25
CA LEU A 471 14.62 5.39 23.72
C LEU A 471 14.13 5.27 25.18
N ASP A 472 14.29 6.33 25.99
CA ASP A 472 13.72 6.39 27.35
C ASP A 472 12.27 6.91 27.35
N VAL A 473 11.48 6.38 26.40
CA VAL A 473 10.11 6.78 26.08
C VAL A 473 9.21 5.56 26.04
N LEU A 474 8.03 5.67 26.65
CA LEU A 474 6.99 4.65 26.56
C LEU A 474 6.06 4.86 25.36
N TYR A 475 5.46 3.76 24.89
CA TYR A 475 4.32 3.75 23.99
C TYR A 475 3.10 3.17 24.72
N THR A 476 1.94 3.82 24.59
CA THR A 476 0.64 3.18 24.81
C THR A 476 -0.17 3.29 23.52
N PRO A 477 -0.80 2.19 23.06
CA PRO A 477 -1.68 2.24 21.92
C PRO A 477 -2.92 3.08 22.21
N ASP A 478 -3.53 3.60 21.16
CA ASP A 478 -4.74 4.44 21.18
C ASP A 478 -6.03 3.63 21.43
N MET A 479 -6.01 2.80 22.47
CA MET A 479 -6.98 1.74 22.75
C MET A 479 -7.00 1.45 24.27
N LEU A 480 -8.19 1.47 24.90
CA LEU A 480 -8.35 1.10 26.32
C LEU A 480 -8.52 -0.41 26.51
N VAL A 481 -7.98 -0.93 27.61
CA VAL A 481 -8.09 -2.34 28.00
C VAL A 481 -9.43 -2.59 28.71
N LYS A 482 -10.33 -3.32 28.05
CA LYS A 482 -11.63 -3.76 28.60
C LYS A 482 -11.97 -5.16 28.10
N ASP A 483 -12.62 -5.95 28.95
CA ASP A 483 -13.30 -7.17 28.51
C ASP A 483 -14.60 -6.77 27.80
N ARG A 484 -14.63 -6.91 26.48
CA ARG A 484 -15.83 -6.69 25.64
C ARG A 484 -16.43 -8.00 25.14
N SER A 485 -16.01 -9.17 25.65
CA SER A 485 -16.35 -10.50 25.10
C SER A 485 -17.85 -10.79 25.03
N ALA A 486 -18.61 -10.40 26.04
CA ALA A 486 -20.07 -10.55 26.05
C ALA A 486 -20.74 -9.70 24.95
N LEU A 487 -20.32 -8.44 24.82
CA LEU A 487 -20.81 -7.53 23.78
C LEU A 487 -20.40 -8.00 22.39
N ALA A 488 -19.15 -8.42 22.20
CA ALA A 488 -18.65 -8.97 20.94
C ALA A 488 -19.44 -10.19 20.49
N LYS A 489 -19.75 -11.11 21.41
CA LYS A 489 -20.61 -12.27 21.14
C LYS A 489 -22.02 -11.87 20.71
N ASP A 490 -22.62 -10.88 21.38
CA ASP A 490 -23.94 -10.35 21.04
C ASP A 490 -23.97 -9.68 19.64
N LEU A 491 -23.00 -8.81 19.35
CA LEU A 491 -22.88 -8.15 18.05
C LEU A 491 -22.57 -9.15 16.92
N THR A 492 -21.70 -10.14 17.18
CA THR A 492 -21.43 -11.25 16.27
C THR A 492 -22.71 -12.03 15.98
N SER A 493 -23.51 -12.32 17.01
CA SER A 493 -24.80 -13.02 16.85
C SER A 493 -25.75 -12.25 15.94
N ILE A 494 -25.90 -10.94 16.15
CA ILE A 494 -26.70 -10.03 15.32
C ILE A 494 -26.22 -10.06 13.86
N LEU A 495 -24.94 -9.72 13.61
CA LEU A 495 -24.38 -9.61 12.27
C LEU A 495 -24.39 -10.96 11.52
N LYS A 496 -24.25 -12.09 12.21
CA LYS A 496 -24.31 -13.44 11.61
C LYS A 496 -25.68 -13.80 11.06
N THR A 497 -26.76 -13.12 11.48
CA THR A 497 -28.10 -13.31 10.89
C THR A 497 -28.24 -12.76 9.48
N VAL A 498 -27.32 -11.90 9.03
CA VAL A 498 -27.35 -11.33 7.68
C VAL A 498 -26.84 -12.36 6.67
N ASP A 499 -27.66 -12.64 5.66
CA ASP A 499 -27.23 -13.30 4.42
C ASP A 499 -27.20 -12.29 3.28
N LEU A 500 -26.30 -12.51 2.32
CA LEU A 500 -26.11 -11.60 1.19
C LEU A 500 -27.37 -11.47 0.32
N GLN A 501 -28.14 -12.55 0.19
CA GLN A 501 -29.41 -12.59 -0.55
C GLN A 501 -30.60 -12.49 0.41
N SER A 502 -30.77 -11.32 1.05
CA SER A 502 -31.80 -11.09 2.08
C SER A 502 -32.50 -9.74 1.95
N ASP A 503 -33.71 -9.62 2.51
CA ASP A 503 -34.50 -8.38 2.53
C ASP A 503 -33.77 -7.16 3.12
N GLY A 504 -32.83 -7.39 4.05
CA GLY A 504 -31.99 -6.32 4.60
C GLY A 504 -31.00 -5.77 3.58
N VAL A 505 -30.41 -6.65 2.76
CA VAL A 505 -29.51 -6.27 1.65
C VAL A 505 -30.30 -5.68 0.48
N TYR A 506 -31.47 -6.22 0.15
CA TYR A 506 -32.30 -5.69 -0.94
C TYR A 506 -32.82 -4.27 -0.72
N ARG A 507 -32.75 -3.73 0.51
CA ARG A 507 -33.06 -2.32 0.81
C ARG A 507 -31.91 -1.36 0.50
N VAL A 508 -30.72 -1.87 0.18
CA VAL A 508 -29.54 -1.09 -0.23
C VAL A 508 -29.53 -0.81 -1.74
N LEU A 509 -30.33 -1.55 -2.51
CA LEU A 509 -30.49 -1.38 -3.95
C LEU A 509 -31.04 0.02 -4.28
N ASP A 510 -30.43 0.69 -5.26
CA ASP A 510 -30.84 2.03 -5.71
C ASP A 510 -32.13 1.94 -6.56
N ASP A 511 -32.35 0.81 -7.23
CA ASP A 511 -33.54 0.53 -8.04
C ASP A 511 -34.72 0.01 -7.19
N GLN A 512 -35.90 0.60 -7.38
CA GLN A 512 -37.16 0.18 -6.74
C GLN A 512 -37.78 -1.07 -7.39
N THR A 513 -36.98 -1.93 -8.02
CA THR A 513 -37.46 -3.17 -8.65
C THR A 513 -38.18 -4.06 -7.64
N THR A 514 -39.38 -4.50 -8.00
CA THR A 514 -40.26 -5.28 -7.11
C THR A 514 -40.05 -6.79 -7.22
N SER A 515 -39.53 -7.28 -8.34
CA SER A 515 -39.27 -8.72 -8.55
C SER A 515 -38.04 -9.19 -7.77
N LEU A 516 -38.17 -10.31 -7.07
CA LEU A 516 -37.09 -10.96 -6.33
C LEU A 516 -35.92 -11.36 -7.25
N ASP A 517 -36.20 -11.87 -8.45
CA ASP A 517 -35.14 -12.34 -9.37
C ASP A 517 -34.20 -11.19 -9.79
N LYS A 518 -34.76 -9.99 -10.03
CA LYS A 518 -33.98 -8.80 -10.36
C LYS A 518 -33.13 -8.32 -9.18
N LYS A 519 -33.64 -8.41 -7.95
CA LYS A 519 -32.89 -8.07 -6.74
C LYS A 519 -31.74 -9.04 -6.52
N VAL A 520 -31.98 -10.34 -6.69
CA VAL A 520 -30.95 -11.39 -6.64
C VAL A 520 -29.87 -11.13 -7.69
N GLU A 521 -30.27 -10.81 -8.93
CA GLU A 521 -29.35 -10.47 -10.01
C GLU A 521 -28.52 -9.23 -9.70
N ALA A 522 -29.14 -8.16 -9.20
CA ALA A 522 -28.45 -6.91 -8.84
C ALA A 522 -27.38 -7.13 -7.75
N VAL A 523 -27.68 -7.93 -6.71
CA VAL A 523 -26.70 -8.27 -5.67
C VAL A 523 -25.56 -9.14 -6.22
N LYS A 524 -25.83 -10.09 -7.12
CA LYS A 524 -24.79 -10.90 -7.78
C LYS A 524 -23.83 -10.05 -8.63
N ASN A 525 -24.33 -8.96 -9.23
CA ASN A 525 -23.51 -8.02 -10.00
C ASN A 525 -22.47 -7.24 -9.15
N TRP A 526 -22.51 -7.34 -7.81
CA TRP A 526 -21.46 -6.79 -6.95
C TRP A 526 -20.24 -7.71 -6.82
N TYR A 527 -20.38 -9.01 -7.13
CA TYR A 527 -19.36 -10.05 -6.95
C TYR A 527 -18.79 -10.06 -5.51
N LEU A 528 -19.66 -9.99 -4.51
CA LEU A 528 -19.26 -9.98 -3.09
C LEU A 528 -19.44 -11.32 -2.40
N GLU A 529 -19.91 -12.38 -3.07
CA GLU A 529 -20.26 -13.67 -2.46
C GLU A 529 -19.11 -14.29 -1.65
N GLU A 530 -17.91 -14.41 -2.23
CA GLU A 530 -16.75 -15.00 -1.58
C GLU A 530 -16.25 -14.13 -0.43
N SER A 531 -16.19 -12.81 -0.65
CA SER A 531 -15.75 -11.84 0.37
C SER A 531 -16.70 -11.79 1.57
N PHE A 532 -18.01 -11.87 1.31
CA PHE A 532 -19.05 -11.94 2.33
C PHE A 532 -18.97 -13.26 3.11
N ALA A 533 -18.68 -14.38 2.44
CA ALA A 533 -18.44 -15.67 3.09
C ALA A 533 -17.18 -15.65 3.97
N GLU A 534 -16.08 -15.07 3.50
CA GLU A 534 -14.85 -14.84 4.29
C GLU A 534 -15.14 -14.01 5.55
N VAL A 535 -15.82 -12.86 5.40
CA VAL A 535 -16.21 -12.00 6.52
C VAL A 535 -17.13 -12.74 7.50
N LYS A 536 -18.12 -13.50 7.02
CA LYS A 536 -19.04 -14.28 7.87
C LYS A 536 -18.34 -15.42 8.61
N ALA A 537 -17.29 -16.01 8.02
CA ALA A 537 -16.46 -17.03 8.67
C ALA A 537 -15.54 -16.44 9.75
N GLN A 538 -15.00 -15.24 9.54
CA GLN A 538 -14.05 -14.55 10.45
C GLN A 538 -14.74 -13.56 11.42
N LEU A 539 -16.07 -13.52 11.41
CA LEU A 539 -16.86 -12.43 11.99
C LEU A 539 -16.58 -12.13 13.47
N GLY A 540 -16.32 -13.15 14.30
CA GLY A 540 -15.99 -12.96 15.71
C GLY A 540 -14.74 -12.07 15.87
N THR A 541 -13.64 -12.45 15.23
CA THR A 541 -12.39 -11.69 15.23
C THR A 541 -12.55 -10.30 14.62
N LEU A 542 -13.36 -10.15 13.55
CA LEU A 542 -13.62 -8.84 12.94
C LEU A 542 -14.41 -7.92 13.89
N VAL A 543 -15.37 -8.46 14.64
CA VAL A 543 -16.15 -7.72 15.67
C VAL A 543 -15.28 -7.36 16.87
N ASP A 544 -14.43 -8.26 17.35
CA ASP A 544 -13.45 -7.98 18.42
C ASP A 544 -12.53 -6.81 18.00
N LYS A 545 -11.94 -6.88 16.80
CA LYS A 545 -11.10 -5.81 16.25
C LYS A 545 -11.86 -4.49 16.11
N LEU A 546 -13.08 -4.52 15.58
CA LEU A 546 -13.94 -3.33 15.47
C LEU A 546 -14.18 -2.68 16.84
N LEU A 547 -14.65 -3.46 17.83
CA LEU A 547 -14.94 -2.98 19.17
C LEU A 547 -13.73 -2.41 19.90
N THR A 548 -12.55 -2.98 19.69
CA THR A 548 -11.33 -2.51 20.36
C THR A 548 -10.80 -1.20 19.74
N ASN A 549 -11.19 -0.85 18.51
CA ASN A 549 -10.78 0.38 17.82
C ASN A 549 -11.85 1.47 17.74
N LEU A 550 -13.12 1.16 18.05
CA LEU A 550 -14.26 2.06 17.83
C LEU A 550 -14.22 3.33 18.68
N ASP A 551 -14.11 3.18 20.00
CA ASP A 551 -14.22 4.27 20.98
C ASP A 551 -13.44 3.98 22.27
N TYR A 552 -13.21 5.02 23.08
CA TYR A 552 -12.64 4.85 24.42
C TYR A 552 -13.76 4.65 25.44
N GLN A 553 -14.10 3.38 25.69
CA GLN A 553 -14.98 3.03 26.80
C GLN A 553 -14.17 2.95 28.11
N TRP A 554 -14.23 4.00 28.91
CA TRP A 554 -13.43 4.15 30.13
C TRP A 554 -13.91 3.25 31.29
N ASN A 555 -15.20 2.95 31.34
CA ASN A 555 -15.84 2.09 32.33
C ASN A 555 -17.09 1.39 31.73
N ASP A 556 -17.71 0.48 32.47
CA ASP A 556 -18.84 -0.29 31.96
C ASP A 556 -20.14 0.52 32.02
N SER A 557 -20.67 0.88 30.84
CA SER A 557 -21.90 1.67 30.70
C SER A 557 -22.99 0.84 29.99
N PRO A 558 -24.01 0.34 30.70
CA PRO A 558 -25.13 -0.39 30.10
C PRO A 558 -25.84 0.39 28.99
N ALA A 559 -26.14 1.68 29.22
CA ALA A 559 -26.70 2.57 28.20
C ALA A 559 -25.85 2.64 26.92
N SER A 560 -24.54 2.86 27.04
CA SER A 560 -23.63 2.93 25.89
C SER A 560 -23.60 1.61 25.11
N MET A 561 -23.48 0.48 25.80
CA MET A 561 -23.48 -0.85 25.17
C MET A 561 -24.82 -1.14 24.47
N ALA A 562 -25.94 -0.78 25.09
CA ALA A 562 -27.28 -0.95 24.51
C ALA A 562 -27.49 -0.08 23.27
N SER A 563 -27.00 1.17 23.27
CA SER A 563 -27.02 2.06 22.11
C SER A 563 -26.21 1.49 20.94
N LEU A 564 -24.96 1.05 21.20
CA LEU A 564 -24.12 0.43 20.17
C LEU A 564 -24.76 -0.84 19.58
N LYS A 565 -25.34 -1.70 20.43
CA LYS A 565 -26.09 -2.88 20.01
C LYS A 565 -27.28 -2.52 19.10
N GLN A 566 -28.03 -1.47 19.45
CA GLN A 566 -29.14 -0.98 18.64
C GLN A 566 -28.69 -0.36 17.30
N LYS A 567 -27.57 0.38 17.27
CA LYS A 567 -26.95 0.92 16.04
C LYS A 567 -26.52 -0.22 15.11
N VAL A 568 -25.82 -1.22 15.64
CA VAL A 568 -25.40 -2.41 14.87
C VAL A 568 -26.61 -3.20 14.37
N GLN A 569 -27.65 -3.42 15.18
CA GLN A 569 -28.86 -4.12 14.77
C GLN A 569 -29.65 -3.35 13.69
N ALA A 570 -29.73 -2.02 13.77
CA ALA A 570 -30.41 -1.19 12.79
C ALA A 570 -29.70 -1.18 11.42
N HIS A 571 -28.37 -1.30 11.41
CA HIS A 571 -27.55 -1.19 10.20
C HIS A 571 -26.80 -2.48 9.82
N GLN A 572 -27.19 -3.63 10.37
CA GLN A 572 -26.46 -4.91 10.27
C GLN A 572 -26.08 -5.31 8.83
N SER A 573 -26.99 -5.08 7.87
CA SER A 573 -26.73 -5.37 6.45
C SER A 573 -25.66 -4.45 5.86
N ALA A 574 -25.74 -3.13 6.13
CA ALA A 574 -24.75 -2.18 5.65
C ALA A 574 -23.36 -2.46 6.26
N ILE A 575 -23.28 -2.79 7.54
CA ILE A 575 -22.01 -3.13 8.21
C ILE A 575 -21.37 -4.36 7.56
N MET A 576 -22.14 -5.44 7.33
CA MET A 576 -21.64 -6.64 6.67
C MET A 576 -21.19 -6.40 5.21
N LEU A 577 -21.93 -5.55 4.47
CA LEU A 577 -21.57 -5.18 3.10
C LEU A 577 -20.33 -4.28 3.04
N GLY A 578 -20.19 -3.32 3.95
CA GLY A 578 -19.00 -2.48 4.06
C GLY A 578 -17.74 -3.28 4.41
N LEU A 579 -17.86 -4.23 5.35
CA LEU A 579 -16.78 -5.18 5.67
C LEU A 579 -16.43 -6.05 4.45
N ALA A 580 -17.42 -6.61 3.75
CA ALA A 580 -17.19 -7.43 2.56
C ALA A 580 -16.55 -6.64 1.41
N TYR A 581 -16.90 -5.36 1.22
CA TYR A 581 -16.29 -4.51 0.21
C TYR A 581 -14.82 -4.20 0.51
N LEU A 582 -14.51 -3.76 1.73
CA LEU A 582 -13.13 -3.47 2.14
C LEU A 582 -12.26 -4.74 2.16
N ASN A 583 -12.82 -5.88 2.61
CA ASN A 583 -12.17 -7.18 2.57
C ASN A 583 -11.80 -7.63 1.14
N ARG A 584 -12.59 -7.22 0.14
CA ARG A 584 -12.38 -7.58 -1.28
C ARG A 584 -11.33 -6.71 -1.97
N TYR A 585 -11.39 -5.39 -1.79
CA TYR A 585 -10.67 -4.45 -2.66
C TYR A 585 -9.45 -3.75 -2.02
N TYR A 586 -9.28 -3.85 -0.70
CA TYR A 586 -8.22 -3.13 0.03
C TYR A 586 -7.18 -4.04 0.69
N GLY A 587 -7.07 -5.29 0.21
CA GLY A 587 -5.98 -6.24 0.52
C GLY A 587 -4.65 -5.93 -0.17
N ILE A 588 -4.41 -4.65 -0.49
CA ILE A 588 -3.37 -4.19 -1.42
C ILE A 588 -1.99 -4.31 -0.79
N ARG A 589 -1.04 -4.83 -1.56
CA ARG A 589 0.36 -5.02 -1.15
C ARG A 589 1.24 -3.81 -1.51
N PHE A 590 2.07 -3.40 -0.56
CA PHE A 590 3.11 -2.40 -0.75
C PHE A 590 4.43 -3.01 -0.25
N ALA A 591 5.18 -3.62 -1.16
CA ALA A 591 6.29 -4.54 -0.86
C ALA A 591 5.86 -5.65 0.14
N ASP A 592 6.29 -5.54 1.39
CA ASP A 592 5.98 -6.46 2.47
C ASP A 592 4.73 -6.09 3.27
N TYR A 593 4.24 -4.85 3.16
CA TYR A 593 3.09 -4.34 3.90
C TYR A 593 1.77 -4.69 3.20
N ASN A 594 0.68 -4.84 3.96
CA ASN A 594 -0.67 -5.04 3.43
C ASN A 594 -1.67 -4.05 4.07
N LEU A 595 -2.38 -3.25 3.27
CA LEU A 595 -3.25 -2.20 3.80
C LEU A 595 -4.56 -2.69 4.44
N LYS A 596 -4.90 -3.99 4.35
CA LYS A 596 -6.21 -4.51 4.77
C LYS A 596 -6.60 -4.14 6.19
N GLU A 597 -5.67 -4.30 7.14
CA GLU A 597 -5.92 -4.01 8.56
C GLU A 597 -6.16 -2.50 8.76
N LEU A 598 -5.36 -1.65 8.10
CA LEU A 598 -5.52 -0.19 8.15
C LEU A 598 -6.86 0.24 7.58
N MET A 599 -7.20 -0.27 6.39
CA MET A 599 -8.42 0.11 5.71
C MET A 599 -9.68 -0.42 6.38
N LEU A 600 -9.62 -1.50 7.17
CA LEU A 600 -10.74 -1.97 7.97
C LEU A 600 -10.87 -1.27 9.33
N PHE A 601 -9.77 -1.04 10.05
CA PHE A 601 -9.79 -0.73 11.48
C PHE A 601 -8.96 0.47 11.93
N LYS A 602 -8.11 1.05 11.07
CA LYS A 602 -7.26 2.22 11.37
C LYS A 602 -7.32 3.28 10.26
N PRO A 603 -8.50 3.84 9.93
CA PRO A 603 -8.60 4.99 9.02
C PRO A 603 -7.86 6.23 9.56
N ASP A 604 -7.67 6.30 10.89
CA ASP A 604 -6.87 7.28 11.61
C ASP A 604 -5.38 7.30 11.23
N PHE A 605 -4.87 6.28 10.51
CA PHE A 605 -3.51 6.24 9.97
C PHE A 605 -3.12 7.45 9.10
N TYR A 606 -4.09 8.07 8.43
CA TYR A 606 -3.91 9.26 7.59
C TYR A 606 -4.14 10.58 8.36
N GLY A 607 -4.30 10.50 9.68
CA GLY A 607 -4.49 11.63 10.58
C GLY A 607 -5.84 12.31 10.41
N GLN A 608 -6.91 11.52 10.22
CA GLN A 608 -8.30 11.97 10.32
C GLN A 608 -9.01 11.20 11.43
N ASN A 609 -9.81 11.88 12.24
CA ASN A 609 -10.62 11.24 13.28
C ASN A 609 -11.91 10.70 12.66
N VAL A 610 -12.00 9.39 12.46
CA VAL A 610 -13.06 8.73 11.67
C VAL A 610 -13.74 7.62 12.48
N ASP A 611 -15.06 7.74 12.67
CA ASP A 611 -15.89 6.67 13.26
C ASP A 611 -15.95 5.48 12.29
N ILE A 612 -15.29 4.39 12.67
CA ILE A 612 -15.14 3.17 11.85
C ILE A 612 -16.51 2.56 11.53
N LEU A 613 -17.45 2.62 12.47
CA LEU A 613 -18.78 2.03 12.30
C LEU A 613 -19.62 2.86 11.34
N ASP A 614 -19.64 4.19 11.46
CA ASP A 614 -20.36 5.06 10.52
C ASP A 614 -19.77 4.99 9.10
N ARG A 615 -18.45 4.88 8.97
CA ARG A 615 -17.78 4.65 7.68
C ARG A 615 -18.21 3.33 7.03
N LEU A 616 -18.27 2.23 7.79
CA LEU A 616 -18.77 0.94 7.30
C LEU A 616 -20.25 1.01 6.91
N ILE A 617 -21.06 1.72 7.68
CA ILE A 617 -22.48 1.95 7.38
C ILE A 617 -22.63 2.77 6.11
N GLU A 618 -21.94 3.89 5.95
CA GLU A 618 -21.99 4.75 4.76
C GLU A 618 -21.58 4.00 3.48
N LEU A 619 -20.50 3.22 3.57
CA LEU A 619 -20.02 2.38 2.48
C LEU A 619 -21.07 1.33 2.06
N GLY A 620 -21.65 0.61 3.03
CA GLY A 620 -22.60 -0.46 2.78
C GLY A 620 -24.07 -0.05 2.61
N SER A 621 -24.41 1.24 2.72
CA SER A 621 -25.80 1.72 2.63
C SER A 621 -26.24 2.19 1.23
N ARG A 622 -25.40 2.04 0.19
CA ARG A 622 -25.75 2.41 -1.19
C ARG A 622 -25.22 1.38 -2.21
N GLU A 623 -26.05 0.97 -3.16
CA GLU A 623 -25.67 0.01 -4.20
C GLU A 623 -24.45 0.47 -5.01
N ASN A 624 -24.45 1.73 -5.46
CA ASN A 624 -23.35 2.26 -6.25
C ASN A 624 -21.99 2.27 -5.52
N ASN A 625 -21.97 2.22 -4.17
CA ASN A 625 -20.73 2.06 -3.41
C ASN A 625 -20.18 0.62 -3.47
N LEU A 626 -21.05 -0.39 -3.63
CA LEU A 626 -20.70 -1.80 -3.56
C LEU A 626 -20.30 -2.41 -4.92
N LYS A 627 -20.61 -1.72 -6.01
CA LYS A 627 -20.26 -2.08 -7.39
C LYS A 627 -18.75 -2.08 -7.62
N GLY A 628 -18.22 -3.18 -8.17
CA GLY A 628 -16.80 -3.31 -8.52
C GLY A 628 -16.38 -2.40 -9.69
N ASP A 629 -17.30 -2.15 -10.62
CA ASP A 629 -17.12 -1.28 -11.79
C ASP A 629 -17.26 0.20 -11.44
N GLN A 630 -17.35 0.54 -10.15
CA GLN A 630 -17.31 1.90 -9.60
C GLN A 630 -16.26 2.04 -8.49
N THR A 631 -15.22 1.20 -8.45
CA THR A 631 -14.22 1.20 -7.37
C THR A 631 -13.52 2.55 -7.17
N HIS A 632 -13.24 3.28 -8.24
CA HIS A 632 -12.65 4.64 -8.16
C HIS A 632 -13.65 5.66 -7.64
N GLU A 633 -14.88 5.61 -8.12
CA GLU A 633 -15.97 6.49 -7.73
C GLU A 633 -16.39 6.26 -6.26
N THR A 634 -16.39 5.01 -5.79
CA THR A 634 -16.61 4.68 -4.37
C THR A 634 -15.51 5.26 -3.49
N PHE A 635 -14.24 5.14 -3.89
CA PHE A 635 -13.14 5.75 -3.14
C PHE A 635 -13.34 7.26 -3.03
N ALA A 636 -13.57 7.95 -4.15
CA ALA A 636 -13.79 9.40 -4.18
C ALA A 636 -15.01 9.84 -3.34
N ARG A 637 -16.11 9.08 -3.35
CA ARG A 637 -17.34 9.41 -2.59
C ARG A 637 -17.24 9.16 -1.09
N VAL A 638 -16.53 8.10 -0.66
CA VAL A 638 -16.59 7.61 0.73
C VAL A 638 -15.25 7.67 1.45
N LEU A 639 -14.14 7.35 0.79
CA LEU A 639 -12.85 7.07 1.44
C LEU A 639 -11.81 8.18 1.27
N ALA A 640 -11.94 9.03 0.24
CA ALA A 640 -11.05 10.17 -0.01
C ALA A 640 -10.97 11.14 1.18
N LYS A 641 -12.14 11.49 1.76
CA LYS A 641 -12.26 12.36 2.94
C LYS A 641 -11.50 11.83 4.18
N ASP A 642 -11.43 10.51 4.34
CA ASP A 642 -10.78 9.85 5.46
C ASP A 642 -9.25 9.75 5.29
N THR A 643 -8.78 9.78 4.03
CA THR A 643 -7.40 9.45 3.65
C THR A 643 -6.57 10.66 3.23
N LYS A 644 -7.17 11.87 3.23
CA LYS A 644 -6.57 13.12 2.71
C LYS A 644 -6.07 13.03 1.25
N SER A 645 -6.53 12.02 0.51
CA SER A 645 -6.19 11.80 -0.90
C SER A 645 -7.36 12.22 -1.77
N GLU A 646 -7.11 12.94 -2.87
CA GLU A 646 -8.19 13.45 -3.74
C GLU A 646 -8.92 12.32 -4.49
N ASP A 647 -8.19 11.29 -4.90
CA ASP A 647 -8.73 10.11 -5.55
C ASP A 647 -7.92 8.84 -5.19
N LEU A 648 -8.30 7.73 -5.81
CA LEU A 648 -7.66 6.44 -5.57
C LEU A 648 -6.22 6.37 -6.15
N HIS A 649 -5.90 7.11 -7.21
CA HIS A 649 -4.53 7.13 -7.74
C HIS A 649 -3.60 7.83 -6.75
N ALA A 650 -3.98 9.01 -6.27
CA ALA A 650 -3.24 9.76 -5.25
C ALA A 650 -3.06 8.94 -3.95
N PHE A 651 -4.09 8.20 -3.53
CA PHE A 651 -4.03 7.31 -2.36
C PHE A 651 -3.03 6.17 -2.53
N LEU A 652 -3.00 5.53 -3.70
CA LEU A 652 -2.06 4.44 -3.98
C LEU A 652 -0.63 4.97 -4.11
N ASP A 653 -0.43 6.15 -4.72
CA ASP A 653 0.89 6.76 -4.82
C ASP A 653 1.44 7.24 -3.48
N TYR A 654 0.60 7.83 -2.63
CA TYR A 654 0.95 8.16 -1.25
C TYR A 654 1.45 6.93 -0.47
N ASN A 655 0.72 5.82 -0.57
CA ASN A 655 1.13 4.57 0.08
C ASN A 655 2.39 3.95 -0.56
N ARG A 656 2.61 4.11 -1.87
CA ARG A 656 3.88 3.73 -2.52
C ARG A 656 5.04 4.52 -1.93
N GLN A 657 4.95 5.86 -1.94
CA GLN A 657 5.99 6.75 -1.41
C GLN A 657 6.32 6.45 0.06
N LEU A 658 5.28 6.21 0.88
CA LEU A 658 5.44 5.93 2.30
C LEU A 658 5.99 4.53 2.58
N LEU A 659 5.56 3.49 1.85
CA LEU A 659 5.75 2.09 2.24
C LEU A 659 6.79 1.32 1.42
N THR A 660 7.10 1.72 0.17
CA THR A 660 8.02 0.96 -0.71
C THR A 660 9.26 1.77 -1.12
N THR A 661 10.10 1.16 -1.96
CA THR A 661 11.24 1.81 -2.62
C THR A 661 11.08 1.86 -4.15
N ASP A 662 9.88 1.55 -4.65
CA ASP A 662 9.55 1.59 -6.08
C ASP A 662 9.57 3.06 -6.55
N LYS A 663 10.19 3.33 -7.70
CA LYS A 663 10.42 4.71 -8.16
C LYS A 663 9.16 5.40 -8.67
N ASP A 664 8.30 4.62 -9.32
CA ASP A 664 7.06 5.09 -9.93
C ASP A 664 5.90 4.11 -9.69
N MET A 665 4.70 4.55 -10.04
CA MET A 665 3.46 3.77 -9.85
C MET A 665 3.37 2.51 -10.69
N ASN A 666 4.06 2.44 -11.82
CA ASN A 666 4.03 1.26 -12.67
C ASN A 666 4.98 0.19 -12.13
N ASP A 667 6.20 0.55 -11.72
CA ASP A 667 7.13 -0.34 -11.02
C ASP A 667 6.44 -0.97 -9.79
N TRP A 668 5.79 -0.13 -8.97
CA TRP A 668 5.00 -0.60 -7.84
C TRP A 668 3.86 -1.53 -8.25
N PHE A 669 3.04 -1.16 -9.24
CA PHE A 669 1.90 -1.97 -9.66
C PHE A 669 2.34 -3.36 -10.14
N VAL A 670 3.37 -3.43 -10.98
CA VAL A 670 3.95 -4.70 -11.46
C VAL A 670 4.46 -5.56 -10.29
N ASN A 671 5.08 -4.95 -9.28
CA ASN A 671 5.53 -5.65 -8.08
C ASN A 671 4.38 -6.09 -7.16
N ALA A 672 3.32 -5.27 -7.03
CA ALA A 672 2.17 -5.53 -6.18
C ALA A 672 1.25 -6.63 -6.70
N THR A 673 1.11 -6.77 -8.03
CA THR A 673 0.31 -7.83 -8.68
C THR A 673 1.07 -9.14 -8.93
N LYS A 674 2.36 -9.18 -8.58
CA LYS A 674 3.27 -10.29 -8.87
C LYS A 674 2.82 -11.60 -8.22
N GLY A 675 2.84 -12.69 -9.00
CA GLY A 675 2.44 -14.04 -8.59
C GLY A 675 1.04 -14.45 -9.06
N HIS A 676 0.16 -13.49 -9.34
CA HIS A 676 -1.16 -13.73 -9.93
C HIS A 676 -1.37 -13.03 -11.27
N VAL A 677 -0.60 -11.97 -11.55
CA VAL A 677 -0.65 -11.24 -12.82
C VAL A 677 0.75 -11.19 -13.43
N TYR A 678 0.88 -11.64 -14.68
CA TYR A 678 2.08 -11.42 -15.49
C TYR A 678 1.89 -10.22 -16.42
N ILE A 679 2.85 -9.31 -16.45
CA ILE A 679 2.75 -8.07 -17.24
C ILE A 679 3.91 -8.03 -18.24
N ALA A 680 3.56 -8.09 -19.53
CA ALA A 680 4.47 -7.99 -20.66
C ALA A 680 4.37 -6.58 -21.28
N GLU A 681 5.18 -5.65 -20.76
CA GLU A 681 5.29 -4.29 -21.31
C GLU A 681 6.22 -4.28 -22.52
N ARG A 682 5.90 -3.49 -23.54
CA ARG A 682 6.68 -3.33 -24.78
C ARG A 682 6.73 -1.88 -25.24
N ALA A 683 7.89 -1.25 -25.02
CA ALA A 683 8.24 0.02 -25.64
C ALA A 683 8.43 -0.14 -27.16
N SER A 684 8.13 0.90 -27.94
CA SER A 684 8.38 0.90 -29.39
C SER A 684 9.87 0.78 -29.71
N LYS A 685 10.20 0.01 -30.76
CA LYS A 685 11.55 -0.05 -31.33
C LYS A 685 11.84 1.14 -32.26
N ASN A 686 10.80 1.88 -32.66
CA ASN A 686 10.93 3.12 -33.44
C ASN A 686 11.40 4.27 -32.52
N GLN A 687 12.58 4.81 -32.78
CA GLN A 687 13.25 5.78 -31.88
C GLN A 687 12.45 7.07 -31.64
N GLU A 688 11.61 7.50 -32.59
CA GLU A 688 10.72 8.66 -32.46
C GLU A 688 9.74 8.55 -31.27
N ILE A 689 9.33 7.33 -30.90
CA ILE A 689 8.30 7.07 -29.89
C ILE A 689 8.73 6.06 -28.80
N ALA A 690 10.01 5.64 -28.77
CA ALA A 690 10.52 4.67 -27.80
C ALA A 690 10.28 5.06 -26.32
N ASN A 691 10.27 6.37 -26.01
CA ASN A 691 10.03 6.91 -24.67
C ASN A 691 8.57 7.35 -24.41
N ARG A 692 7.61 7.05 -25.31
CA ARG A 692 6.19 7.39 -25.13
C ARG A 692 5.51 6.42 -24.15
N LYS A 693 4.35 6.82 -23.61
CA LYS A 693 3.54 6.01 -22.68
C LYS A 693 3.12 4.68 -23.31
N HIS A 694 3.54 3.59 -22.68
CA HIS A 694 3.28 2.21 -23.14
C HIS A 694 3.13 1.20 -21.99
N ARG A 695 3.31 1.64 -20.74
CA ARG A 695 3.37 0.77 -19.56
C ARG A 695 1.96 0.45 -19.05
N ALA A 696 1.81 -0.66 -18.33
CA ALA A 696 0.51 -1.20 -17.98
C ALA A 696 -0.31 -0.25 -17.08
N TYR A 697 0.30 0.31 -16.04
CA TYR A 697 -0.36 1.27 -15.16
C TYR A 697 -0.69 2.58 -15.87
N ASP A 698 0.19 3.10 -16.74
CA ASP A 698 -0.11 4.29 -17.56
C ASP A 698 -1.34 4.07 -18.44
N ASN A 699 -1.43 2.89 -19.06
CA ASN A 699 -2.56 2.50 -19.90
C ASN A 699 -3.82 2.13 -19.09
N LEU A 700 -3.69 1.75 -17.82
CA LEU A 700 -4.82 1.49 -16.92
C LEU A 700 -5.37 2.76 -16.27
N ASN A 701 -4.51 3.74 -15.94
CA ASN A 701 -4.86 4.93 -15.16
C ASN A 701 -5.57 6.00 -16.01
N ASN A 702 -6.74 5.65 -16.53
CA ASN A 702 -7.66 6.54 -17.24
C ASN A 702 -9.11 6.19 -16.91
N TRP A 703 -10.05 7.09 -17.21
CA TRP A 703 -11.46 6.95 -16.83
C TRP A 703 -12.14 5.65 -17.30
N LEU A 704 -11.65 5.02 -18.37
CA LEU A 704 -12.22 3.77 -18.90
C LEU A 704 -11.58 2.55 -18.23
N HIS A 705 -10.26 2.47 -18.17
CA HIS A 705 -9.56 1.23 -17.76
C HIS A 705 -9.31 1.13 -16.25
N ARG A 706 -9.40 2.25 -15.51
CA ARG A 706 -9.04 2.32 -14.08
C ARG A 706 -9.76 1.30 -13.20
N ASN A 707 -10.98 0.93 -13.54
CA ASN A 707 -11.77 -0.03 -12.75
C ASN A 707 -11.23 -1.48 -12.79
N MET A 708 -10.18 -1.75 -13.58
CA MET A 708 -9.38 -2.97 -13.51
C MET A 708 -8.34 -2.97 -12.37
N ILE A 709 -7.93 -1.78 -11.86
CA ILE A 709 -6.77 -1.65 -10.95
C ILE A 709 -7.00 -2.38 -9.62
N LEU A 710 -8.10 -2.12 -8.89
CA LEU A 710 -8.35 -2.83 -7.62
C LEU A 710 -8.62 -4.33 -7.80
N PRO A 711 -9.39 -4.80 -8.80
CA PRO A 711 -9.48 -6.22 -9.11
C PRO A 711 -8.13 -6.89 -9.35
N LEU A 712 -7.24 -6.29 -10.15
CA LEU A 712 -5.90 -6.82 -10.44
C LEU A 712 -4.97 -6.82 -9.21
N LEU A 713 -5.08 -5.83 -8.31
CA LEU A 713 -4.31 -5.77 -7.06
C LEU A 713 -4.77 -6.76 -5.97
N ASN A 714 -5.94 -7.39 -6.12
CA ASN A 714 -6.55 -8.27 -5.12
C ASN A 714 -6.90 -9.67 -5.67
N VAL A 715 -6.27 -10.08 -6.78
CA VAL A 715 -6.39 -11.45 -7.31
C VAL A 715 -5.87 -12.47 -6.28
N LYS A 716 -6.56 -13.59 -6.11
CA LYS A 716 -6.20 -14.66 -5.15
C LYS A 716 -6.01 -16.02 -5.82
N LYS A 717 -6.79 -16.31 -6.86
CA LYS A 717 -6.76 -17.60 -7.57
C LYS A 717 -6.45 -17.43 -9.05
N ALA A 718 -7.01 -16.41 -9.70
CA ALA A 718 -6.87 -16.25 -11.15
C ALA A 718 -5.39 -16.10 -11.56
N GLN A 719 -5.09 -16.56 -12.77
CA GLN A 719 -3.77 -16.56 -13.39
C GLN A 719 -3.81 -15.64 -14.60
N MET A 720 -3.77 -14.34 -14.34
CA MET A 720 -3.99 -13.27 -15.33
C MET A 720 -2.70 -12.89 -16.06
N PHE A 721 -2.84 -12.38 -17.28
CA PHE A 721 -1.76 -11.64 -17.93
C PHE A 721 -2.24 -10.37 -18.63
N LEU A 722 -1.36 -9.38 -18.69
CA LEU A 722 -1.52 -8.15 -19.46
C LEU A 722 -0.38 -8.04 -20.48
N ILE A 723 -0.70 -7.68 -21.73
CA ILE A 723 0.29 -7.21 -22.70
C ILE A 723 0.02 -5.72 -22.92
N SER A 724 1.03 -4.87 -22.71
CA SER A 724 0.87 -3.41 -22.83
C SER A 724 1.89 -2.79 -23.77
N ASN A 725 1.42 -1.93 -24.66
CA ASN A 725 2.21 -1.16 -25.59
C ASN A 725 1.59 0.24 -25.80
N TYR A 726 2.10 1.04 -26.74
CA TYR A 726 1.65 2.41 -26.96
C TYR A 726 0.29 2.56 -27.68
N ASN A 727 -0.29 1.47 -28.21
CA ASN A 727 -1.57 1.48 -28.94
C ASN A 727 -2.66 0.66 -28.22
N THR A 728 -2.30 -0.53 -27.73
CA THR A 728 -3.24 -1.50 -27.16
C THR A 728 -2.85 -1.96 -25.75
N ILE A 729 -3.86 -2.40 -25.00
CA ILE A 729 -3.69 -3.11 -23.73
C ILE A 729 -4.52 -4.40 -23.78
N THR A 730 -3.84 -5.53 -23.83
CA THR A 730 -4.46 -6.86 -23.92
C THR A 730 -4.65 -7.45 -22.53
N PHE A 731 -5.82 -8.05 -22.28
CA PHE A 731 -6.16 -8.75 -21.04
C PHE A 731 -6.50 -10.21 -21.33
N GLY A 732 -5.80 -11.15 -20.69
CA GLY A 732 -6.07 -12.58 -20.82
C GLY A 732 -5.77 -13.36 -19.53
N SER A 733 -6.00 -14.67 -19.58
CA SER A 733 -5.83 -15.58 -18.45
C SER A 733 -5.33 -16.95 -18.89
N ALA A 734 -4.35 -17.49 -18.15
CA ALA A 734 -3.85 -18.84 -18.38
C ALA A 734 -4.89 -19.92 -18.02
N ASP A 735 -5.80 -19.62 -17.08
CA ASP A 735 -6.90 -20.49 -16.66
C ASP A 735 -7.78 -20.95 -17.84
N LYS A 736 -7.91 -20.13 -18.89
CA LYS A 736 -8.68 -20.46 -20.10
C LYS A 736 -8.20 -21.73 -20.79
N SER A 737 -6.88 -21.95 -20.79
CA SER A 737 -6.23 -23.12 -21.40
C SER A 737 -5.88 -24.22 -20.39
N GLY A 738 -6.26 -24.04 -19.12
CA GLY A 738 -5.88 -24.94 -18.02
C GLY A 738 -4.37 -24.94 -17.70
N LYS A 739 -3.61 -23.94 -18.17
CA LYS A 739 -2.17 -23.77 -17.93
C LYS A 739 -1.90 -22.82 -16.76
N THR A 740 -0.66 -22.83 -16.26
CA THR A 740 -0.14 -21.79 -15.37
C THR A 740 0.51 -20.65 -16.15
N ILE A 741 0.67 -19.48 -15.50
CA ILE A 741 1.38 -18.34 -16.08
C ILE A 741 2.82 -18.68 -16.47
N ASP A 742 3.55 -19.41 -15.63
CA ASP A 742 4.95 -19.80 -15.93
C ASP A 742 5.05 -20.69 -17.19
N GLN A 743 4.05 -21.52 -17.46
CA GLN A 743 3.99 -22.35 -18.67
C GLN A 743 3.68 -21.53 -19.92
N MET A 744 2.94 -20.41 -19.80
CA MET A 744 2.55 -19.55 -20.91
C MET A 744 3.46 -18.35 -21.13
N LYS A 745 4.39 -18.06 -20.22
CA LYS A 745 5.20 -16.84 -20.24
C LYS A 745 5.92 -16.61 -21.59
N ALA A 746 6.52 -17.65 -22.16
CA ALA A 746 7.19 -17.56 -23.45
C ALA A 746 6.22 -17.29 -24.61
N ASP A 747 5.01 -17.87 -24.58
CA ASP A 747 3.95 -17.64 -25.56
C ASP A 747 3.45 -16.18 -25.45
N ILE A 748 3.22 -15.69 -24.23
CA ILE A 748 2.79 -14.31 -23.95
C ILE A 748 3.85 -13.30 -24.41
N ASP A 749 5.13 -13.54 -24.10
CA ASP A 749 6.24 -12.68 -24.53
C ASP A 749 6.40 -12.64 -26.05
N LEU A 750 6.21 -13.79 -26.73
CA LEU A 750 6.23 -13.90 -28.19
C LEU A 750 5.06 -13.16 -28.83
N VAL A 751 3.85 -13.30 -28.29
CA VAL A 751 2.66 -12.57 -28.75
C VAL A 751 2.86 -11.07 -28.54
N ALA A 752 3.40 -10.64 -27.40
CA ALA A 752 3.72 -9.24 -27.11
C ALA A 752 4.72 -8.64 -28.10
N ASP A 753 5.80 -9.36 -28.40
CA ASP A 753 6.80 -8.94 -29.40
C ASP A 753 6.20 -8.82 -30.80
N ARG A 754 5.33 -9.75 -31.20
CA ARG A 754 4.71 -9.74 -32.52
C ARG A 754 3.58 -8.69 -32.64
N GLN A 755 2.79 -8.46 -31.58
CA GLN A 755 1.83 -7.35 -31.51
C GLN A 755 2.55 -6.00 -31.64
N LEU A 756 3.67 -5.81 -30.93
CA LEU A 756 4.50 -4.62 -31.08
C LEU A 756 5.04 -4.50 -32.50
N THR A 757 5.57 -5.59 -33.08
CA THR A 757 6.16 -5.61 -34.42
C THR A 757 5.18 -5.13 -35.49
N TYR A 758 3.91 -5.54 -35.41
CA TYR A 758 2.81 -5.06 -36.25
C TYR A 758 2.55 -3.55 -36.09
N LEU A 759 2.43 -3.07 -34.84
CA LEU A 759 2.15 -1.67 -34.56
C LEU A 759 3.32 -0.77 -35.00
N ASP A 760 4.55 -1.21 -34.75
CA ASP A 760 5.78 -0.54 -35.11
C ASP A 760 5.93 -0.47 -36.63
N PHE A 761 5.55 -1.53 -37.35
CA PHE A 761 5.48 -1.54 -38.82
C PHE A 761 4.50 -0.47 -39.33
N TRP A 762 3.31 -0.39 -38.75
CA TRP A 762 2.32 0.64 -39.10
C TRP A 762 2.79 2.06 -38.81
N TYR A 763 3.49 2.30 -37.69
CA TYR A 763 4.05 3.61 -37.40
C TYR A 763 5.10 4.04 -38.43
N ARG A 764 5.91 3.10 -38.96
CA ARG A 764 6.87 3.36 -40.05
C ARG A 764 6.21 3.58 -41.42
N LEU A 765 5.03 3.01 -41.65
CA LEU A 765 4.31 3.08 -42.92
C LEU A 765 3.37 4.30 -43.01
N ALA A 766 2.75 4.69 -41.90
CA ALA A 766 1.72 5.72 -41.86
C ALA A 766 2.17 7.07 -42.45
N ALA A 767 1.19 7.85 -42.90
CA ALA A 767 1.42 9.23 -43.32
C ALA A 767 1.80 10.10 -42.11
N ASP A 768 2.75 11.01 -42.30
CA ASP A 768 3.38 11.75 -41.19
C ASP A 768 2.38 12.66 -40.44
N GLU A 769 1.30 13.11 -41.09
CA GLU A 769 0.25 13.93 -40.48
C GLU A 769 -0.67 13.18 -39.50
N VAL A 770 -0.58 11.84 -39.47
CA VAL A 770 -1.46 10.99 -38.65
C VAL A 770 -0.74 9.92 -37.83
N LYS A 771 0.53 9.60 -38.11
CA LYS A 771 1.25 8.49 -37.46
C LYS A 771 1.29 8.57 -35.93
N ASP A 772 1.42 9.77 -35.37
CA ASP A 772 1.44 10.00 -33.92
C ASP A 772 0.13 9.60 -33.21
N ARG A 773 -1.00 9.53 -33.93
CA ARG A 773 -2.28 9.04 -33.38
C ARG A 773 -2.28 7.54 -33.11
N MET A 774 -1.23 6.82 -33.53
CA MET A 774 -0.96 5.45 -33.08
C MET A 774 -0.54 5.40 -31.61
N VAL A 775 0.01 6.48 -31.03
CA VAL A 775 0.25 6.60 -29.59
C VAL A 775 -1.07 6.95 -28.92
N LYS A 776 -1.85 5.90 -28.63
CA LYS A 776 -3.26 6.01 -28.22
C LYS A 776 -3.43 6.67 -26.87
N SER A 777 -2.44 6.58 -26.00
CA SER A 777 -2.35 7.25 -24.69
C SER A 777 -2.17 8.77 -24.79
N ASP A 778 -1.68 9.29 -25.92
CA ASP A 778 -1.56 10.73 -26.20
C ASP A 778 -2.75 11.28 -27.01
N PHE A 779 -3.43 10.41 -27.77
CA PHE A 779 -4.55 10.77 -28.66
C PHE A 779 -5.96 10.50 -28.09
N ASN A 780 -6.11 9.46 -27.27
CA ASN A 780 -7.40 8.94 -26.78
C ASN A 780 -7.16 8.10 -25.50
N VAL A 781 -7.45 6.80 -25.52
CA VAL A 781 -7.00 5.79 -24.56
C VAL A 781 -6.48 4.57 -25.33
N ALA A 782 -5.58 3.79 -24.73
CA ALA A 782 -5.13 2.53 -25.33
C ALA A 782 -6.32 1.60 -25.60
N THR A 783 -6.40 1.05 -26.81
CA THR A 783 -7.50 0.17 -27.22
C THR A 783 -7.41 -1.14 -26.42
N PRO A 784 -8.44 -1.50 -25.64
CA PRO A 784 -8.41 -2.75 -24.89
C PRO A 784 -8.66 -3.94 -25.82
N VAL A 785 -7.94 -5.03 -25.58
CA VAL A 785 -8.09 -6.30 -26.30
C VAL A 785 -8.49 -7.36 -25.28
N TRP A 786 -9.73 -7.81 -25.34
CA TRP A 786 -10.33 -8.70 -24.34
C TRP A 786 -10.29 -10.14 -24.81
N GLU A 787 -9.72 -11.02 -23.99
CA GLU A 787 -9.91 -12.46 -24.14
C GLU A 787 -11.35 -12.90 -23.79
N GLY A 788 -11.83 -13.91 -24.52
CA GLY A 788 -13.17 -14.49 -24.35
C GLY A 788 -13.21 -15.62 -23.34
N TYR A 789 -14.44 -15.90 -22.92
CA TYR A 789 -14.74 -16.79 -21.79
C TYR A 789 -15.05 -18.22 -22.20
N ARG A 790 -14.67 -18.62 -23.42
CA ARG A 790 -14.66 -20.02 -23.84
C ARG A 790 -13.39 -20.70 -23.34
N VAL A 791 -13.58 -21.55 -22.33
CA VAL A 791 -12.50 -22.26 -21.60
C VAL A 791 -12.38 -23.68 -22.12
N ASP A 792 -11.16 -24.15 -22.30
CA ASP A 792 -10.88 -25.49 -22.82
C ASP A 792 -11.46 -26.58 -21.90
N GLY A 793 -12.14 -27.56 -22.50
CA GLY A 793 -12.86 -28.62 -21.78
C GLY A 793 -14.13 -28.17 -21.01
N ARG A 794 -14.40 -26.86 -20.91
CA ARG A 794 -15.52 -26.28 -20.14
C ARG A 794 -16.57 -25.57 -21.00
N GLY A 795 -16.18 -25.01 -22.14
CA GLY A 795 -17.06 -24.22 -23.01
C GLY A 795 -17.21 -22.77 -22.51
N TRP A 796 -18.27 -22.08 -22.96
CA TRP A 796 -18.49 -20.68 -22.59
C TRP A 796 -18.94 -20.53 -21.14
N VAL A 797 -18.15 -19.81 -20.34
CA VAL A 797 -18.46 -19.51 -18.94
C VAL A 797 -19.44 -18.34 -18.84
N GLU A 798 -20.47 -18.48 -18.02
CA GLU A 798 -21.47 -17.44 -17.82
C GLU A 798 -20.98 -16.28 -16.93
N ARG A 799 -21.77 -15.20 -16.85
CA ARG A 799 -21.36 -13.92 -16.27
C ARG A 799 -20.92 -13.97 -14.82
N TYR A 800 -21.43 -14.91 -14.02
CA TYR A 800 -21.07 -15.08 -12.62
C TYR A 800 -19.99 -16.15 -12.40
N GLY A 801 -19.38 -16.68 -13.45
CA GLY A 801 -18.23 -17.59 -13.36
C GLY A 801 -18.58 -19.04 -13.03
N HIS A 802 -19.85 -19.40 -12.89
CA HIS A 802 -20.27 -20.73 -12.46
C HIS A 802 -20.35 -21.71 -13.62
N THR A 803 -20.09 -23.00 -13.37
CA THR A 803 -20.39 -24.08 -14.33
C THR A 803 -20.73 -25.36 -13.56
N SER A 804 -21.80 -26.05 -13.98
CA SER A 804 -22.32 -27.21 -13.27
C SER A 804 -21.28 -28.33 -13.18
N GLY A 805 -20.99 -28.79 -11.97
CA GLY A 805 -20.00 -29.86 -11.71
C GLY A 805 -18.53 -29.43 -11.82
N MET A 806 -18.23 -28.13 -11.93
CA MET A 806 -16.87 -27.59 -11.99
C MET A 806 -16.65 -26.49 -10.93
N GLU A 807 -15.40 -26.19 -10.61
CA GLU A 807 -15.08 -25.03 -9.77
C GLU A 807 -15.38 -23.70 -10.49
N ASP A 808 -15.63 -22.65 -9.72
CA ASP A 808 -15.90 -21.32 -10.26
C ASP A 808 -14.68 -20.76 -11.02
N TYR A 809 -14.95 -20.14 -12.17
CA TYR A 809 -13.90 -19.61 -13.04
C TYR A 809 -13.35 -18.30 -12.46
N ALA A 810 -12.21 -18.42 -11.77
CA ALA A 810 -11.59 -17.32 -11.04
C ALA A 810 -11.42 -16.01 -11.84
N PRO A 811 -11.02 -16.00 -13.13
CA PRO A 811 -10.92 -14.74 -13.90
C PRO A 811 -12.22 -13.93 -13.97
N ILE A 812 -13.38 -14.58 -14.02
CA ILE A 812 -14.68 -13.90 -14.01
C ILE A 812 -15.04 -13.43 -12.60
N ARG A 813 -14.82 -14.28 -11.57
CA ARG A 813 -15.12 -13.97 -10.15
C ARG A 813 -14.24 -12.87 -9.57
N GLU A 814 -12.97 -12.84 -9.94
CA GLU A 814 -11.94 -11.98 -9.34
C GLU A 814 -11.70 -10.70 -10.15
N VAL A 815 -11.78 -10.75 -11.49
CA VAL A 815 -11.37 -9.64 -12.37
C VAL A 815 -12.47 -9.15 -13.33
N PHE A 816 -12.82 -9.92 -14.36
CA PHE A 816 -13.63 -9.42 -15.47
C PHE A 816 -15.09 -9.09 -15.10
N GLY A 817 -15.73 -9.92 -14.27
CA GLY A 817 -17.07 -9.65 -13.76
C GLY A 817 -17.12 -8.39 -12.88
N PRO A 818 -16.32 -8.32 -11.80
CA PRO A 818 -16.20 -7.16 -10.93
C PRO A 818 -15.89 -5.85 -11.66
N ALA A 819 -15.01 -5.86 -12.65
CA ALA A 819 -14.64 -4.66 -13.42
C ALA A 819 -15.68 -4.25 -14.50
N GLY A 820 -16.81 -4.96 -14.61
CA GLY A 820 -17.83 -4.67 -15.62
C GLY A 820 -17.39 -5.00 -17.05
N ARG A 821 -16.51 -5.98 -17.24
CA ARG A 821 -15.90 -6.36 -18.52
C ARG A 821 -16.41 -7.66 -19.13
N TYR A 822 -17.27 -8.40 -18.43
CA TYR A 822 -17.96 -9.54 -19.04
C TYR A 822 -18.85 -9.10 -20.23
N TYR A 823 -18.72 -9.83 -21.34
CA TYR A 823 -19.57 -9.75 -22.53
C TYR A 823 -20.12 -11.14 -22.87
N LYS A 824 -21.17 -11.19 -23.69
CA LYS A 824 -21.85 -12.45 -24.05
C LYS A 824 -21.23 -13.08 -25.29
N ASP A 825 -21.36 -14.40 -25.38
CA ASP A 825 -21.11 -15.18 -26.58
C ASP A 825 -22.04 -14.72 -27.72
N ASN A 826 -21.47 -14.10 -28.76
CA ASN A 826 -22.17 -13.71 -29.99
C ASN A 826 -21.92 -14.70 -31.16
N LYS A 827 -21.29 -15.85 -30.90
CA LYS A 827 -20.95 -16.90 -31.88
C LYS A 827 -20.00 -16.48 -33.01
N LEU A 828 -19.35 -15.32 -32.90
CA LEU A 828 -18.29 -14.89 -33.82
C LEU A 828 -16.93 -15.48 -33.40
N GLY A 829 -15.93 -15.38 -34.28
CA GLY A 829 -14.56 -15.77 -33.95
C GLY A 829 -13.88 -14.76 -33.01
N ALA A 830 -13.87 -13.51 -33.45
CA ALA A 830 -13.51 -12.30 -32.74
C ALA A 830 -14.37 -11.16 -33.33
N TYR A 831 -14.30 -9.94 -32.77
CA TYR A 831 -14.85 -8.73 -33.39
C TYR A 831 -14.25 -7.46 -32.77
N ALA A 832 -14.25 -6.37 -33.53
CA ALA A 832 -13.99 -5.02 -33.06
C ALA A 832 -15.30 -4.28 -32.74
N SER A 833 -15.47 -3.82 -31.50
CA SER A 833 -16.53 -2.87 -31.12
C SER A 833 -16.10 -1.47 -31.58
N ILE A 834 -16.81 -0.85 -32.52
CA ILE A 834 -16.46 0.46 -33.09
C ILE A 834 -17.65 1.43 -33.12
N TYR A 835 -17.42 2.70 -32.81
CA TYR A 835 -18.50 3.70 -32.82
C TYR A 835 -18.48 4.55 -34.09
N PRO A 836 -19.59 5.18 -34.54
CA PRO A 836 -19.62 5.99 -35.77
C PRO A 836 -18.59 7.14 -35.82
N LYS A 837 -18.21 7.67 -34.65
CA LYS A 837 -17.05 8.55 -34.46
C LYS A 837 -15.99 7.82 -33.64
N ILE A 838 -14.72 8.20 -33.79
CA ILE A 838 -13.60 7.69 -32.97
C ILE A 838 -13.99 7.80 -31.49
N ASN A 839 -13.81 6.73 -30.72
CA ASN A 839 -14.29 6.65 -29.35
C ASN A 839 -13.25 5.99 -28.43
N ALA A 840 -13.16 6.43 -27.18
CA ALA A 840 -12.36 5.76 -26.15
C ALA A 840 -12.81 4.31 -25.92
N ARG A 841 -14.09 4.01 -26.17
CA ARG A 841 -14.69 2.68 -26.02
C ARG A 841 -14.49 1.75 -27.23
N ASP A 842 -13.77 2.17 -28.27
CA ASP A 842 -13.40 1.28 -29.38
C ASP A 842 -12.51 0.14 -28.81
N ALA A 843 -12.88 -1.14 -29.04
CA ALA A 843 -12.29 -2.31 -28.36
C ALA A 843 -12.22 -3.55 -29.26
N VAL A 844 -11.32 -4.49 -28.96
CA VAL A 844 -11.25 -5.81 -29.62
C VAL A 844 -11.69 -6.90 -28.65
N HIS A 845 -12.47 -7.88 -29.14
CA HIS A 845 -12.95 -9.02 -28.37
C HIS A 845 -12.62 -10.33 -29.09
N PHE A 846 -11.81 -11.20 -28.49
CA PHE A 846 -11.59 -12.57 -28.95
C PHE A 846 -12.66 -13.48 -28.35
N VAL A 847 -13.54 -14.09 -29.14
CA VAL A 847 -14.70 -14.83 -28.61
C VAL A 847 -14.41 -16.33 -28.56
N GLU A 848 -14.25 -16.94 -29.73
CA GLU A 848 -13.97 -18.36 -29.93
C GLU A 848 -12.48 -18.62 -30.25
N ILE A 849 -11.77 -17.61 -30.76
CA ILE A 849 -10.40 -17.74 -31.24
C ILE A 849 -9.41 -17.61 -30.08
N ASP A 850 -8.42 -18.50 -30.02
CA ASP A 850 -7.30 -18.35 -29.10
C ASP A 850 -6.37 -17.23 -29.56
N MET A 851 -6.33 -16.16 -28.77
CA MET A 851 -5.50 -14.97 -28.95
C MET A 851 -4.00 -15.27 -28.87
N MET A 852 -3.59 -16.35 -28.19
CA MET A 852 -2.19 -16.73 -28.05
C MET A 852 -1.65 -17.52 -29.27
N SER A 853 -2.53 -18.04 -30.12
CA SER A 853 -2.16 -18.80 -31.32
C SER A 853 -1.60 -17.93 -32.46
N GLU A 854 -0.90 -18.54 -33.43
CA GLU A 854 -0.41 -17.81 -34.61
C GLU A 854 -1.56 -17.15 -35.40
N TYR A 855 -2.66 -17.89 -35.57
CA TYR A 855 -3.87 -17.38 -36.21
C TYR A 855 -4.56 -16.31 -35.36
N GLY A 856 -4.51 -16.43 -34.02
CA GLY A 856 -4.98 -15.41 -33.08
C GLY A 856 -4.30 -14.06 -33.28
N LEU A 857 -3.00 -14.05 -33.58
CA LEU A 857 -2.29 -12.83 -33.96
C LEU A 857 -2.71 -12.30 -35.34
N SER A 858 -2.95 -13.14 -36.34
CA SER A 858 -3.51 -12.67 -37.62
C SER A 858 -4.84 -11.95 -37.37
N VAL A 859 -5.71 -12.54 -36.55
CA VAL A 859 -6.98 -11.96 -36.12
C VAL A 859 -6.81 -10.68 -35.30
N TYR A 860 -5.78 -10.57 -34.45
CA TYR A 860 -5.43 -9.30 -33.80
C TYR A 860 -5.15 -8.21 -34.84
N THR A 861 -4.38 -8.50 -35.91
CA THR A 861 -4.13 -7.53 -36.98
C THR A 861 -5.38 -7.20 -37.81
N HIS A 862 -6.32 -8.14 -37.93
CA HIS A 862 -7.63 -7.92 -38.53
C HIS A 862 -8.47 -6.93 -37.70
N GLU A 863 -8.74 -7.25 -36.44
CA GLU A 863 -9.66 -6.46 -35.60
C GLU A 863 -9.08 -5.07 -35.26
N THR A 864 -7.76 -4.97 -35.09
CA THR A 864 -7.10 -3.66 -34.93
C THR A 864 -7.07 -2.84 -36.23
N THR A 865 -7.21 -3.45 -37.41
CA THR A 865 -7.41 -2.71 -38.67
C THR A 865 -8.72 -1.94 -38.64
N HIS A 866 -9.84 -2.57 -38.28
CA HIS A 866 -11.17 -1.91 -38.17
C HIS A 866 -11.20 -0.70 -37.22
N ILE A 867 -10.25 -0.64 -36.28
CA ILE A 867 -10.08 0.46 -35.34
C ILE A 867 -9.12 1.52 -35.90
N ASN A 868 -7.97 1.12 -36.41
CA ASN A 868 -6.88 2.03 -36.76
C ASN A 868 -6.93 2.54 -38.22
N ASP A 869 -7.67 1.91 -39.12
CA ASP A 869 -7.82 2.40 -40.51
C ASP A 869 -8.58 3.73 -40.59
N ARG A 870 -9.61 3.89 -39.74
CA ARG A 870 -10.39 5.12 -39.51
C ARG A 870 -9.59 6.27 -38.88
N ILE A 871 -8.39 6.00 -38.36
CA ILE A 871 -7.59 6.95 -37.55
C ILE A 871 -6.27 7.26 -38.25
N VAL A 872 -5.60 6.24 -38.79
CA VAL A 872 -4.20 6.26 -39.26
C VAL A 872 -4.00 5.54 -40.60
N TYR A 873 -4.46 4.29 -40.77
CA TYR A 873 -4.05 3.46 -41.94
C TYR A 873 -4.63 3.93 -43.28
N LEU A 874 -5.58 4.87 -43.26
CA LEU A 874 -6.07 5.57 -44.45
C LEU A 874 -5.61 7.03 -44.51
N GLY A 875 -4.52 7.41 -43.83
CA GLY A 875 -3.96 8.77 -43.86
C GLY A 875 -4.86 9.83 -43.23
N GLY A 876 -5.81 9.42 -42.38
CA GLY A 876 -6.86 10.29 -41.83
C GLY A 876 -8.04 10.54 -42.78
N TYR A 877 -8.01 9.99 -44.00
CA TYR A 877 -9.17 9.94 -44.89
C TYR A 877 -10.11 8.79 -44.49
N LYS A 878 -11.37 8.86 -44.93
CA LYS A 878 -12.34 7.77 -44.74
C LYS A 878 -12.14 6.66 -45.76
N HIS A 879 -12.62 5.46 -45.44
CA HIS A 879 -12.81 4.34 -46.39
C HIS A 879 -13.39 4.80 -47.71
N ARG A 880 -12.90 4.25 -48.82
CA ARG A 880 -13.45 4.49 -50.16
C ARG A 880 -14.95 4.25 -50.20
N GLU A 881 -15.68 5.17 -50.82
CA GLU A 881 -17.12 5.02 -51.05
C GLU A 881 -17.47 3.68 -51.72
N GLY A 882 -18.56 3.06 -51.26
CA GLY A 882 -19.04 1.78 -51.78
C GLY A 882 -18.28 0.54 -51.32
N THR A 883 -17.37 0.68 -50.35
CA THR A 883 -16.69 -0.45 -49.69
C THR A 883 -17.10 -0.55 -48.22
N TYR A 884 -17.18 -1.77 -47.68
CA TYR A 884 -17.36 -2.03 -46.25
C TYR A 884 -16.00 -2.24 -45.57
N VAL A 885 -15.93 -2.11 -44.25
CA VAL A 885 -14.69 -2.17 -43.45
C VAL A 885 -13.91 -3.48 -43.68
N GLU A 886 -14.64 -4.57 -43.93
CA GLU A 886 -14.09 -5.90 -44.22
C GLU A 886 -13.34 -6.02 -45.54
N ALA A 887 -13.55 -5.07 -46.47
CA ALA A 887 -12.74 -5.01 -47.69
C ALA A 887 -11.27 -4.63 -47.39
N TYR A 888 -10.99 -4.06 -46.22
CA TYR A 888 -9.67 -3.56 -45.80
C TYR A 888 -8.91 -4.53 -44.91
N ALA A 889 -9.59 -5.32 -44.08
CA ALA A 889 -8.94 -6.25 -43.17
C ALA A 889 -8.52 -7.55 -43.88
N GLN A 890 -9.41 -8.53 -44.01
CA GLN A 890 -9.04 -9.85 -44.55
C GLN A 890 -8.62 -9.78 -46.02
N GLY A 891 -7.48 -10.40 -46.35
CA GLY A 891 -6.92 -10.37 -47.70
C GLY A 891 -6.43 -8.99 -48.16
N MET A 892 -6.18 -8.06 -47.22
CA MET A 892 -5.61 -6.75 -47.52
C MET A 892 -4.65 -6.24 -46.42
N LEU A 893 -5.14 -5.72 -45.29
CA LEU A 893 -4.31 -5.17 -44.19
C LEU A 893 -4.15 -6.09 -42.97
N GLN A 894 -4.68 -7.31 -43.05
CA GLN A 894 -4.40 -8.40 -42.11
C GLN A 894 -3.07 -9.11 -42.43
N SER A 895 -2.29 -9.47 -41.40
CA SER A 895 -1.03 -10.23 -41.54
C SER A 895 -1.30 -11.73 -41.71
N PRO A 896 -1.00 -12.37 -42.85
CA PRO A 896 -1.38 -13.76 -43.08
C PRO A 896 -0.61 -14.78 -42.22
N ALA A 897 -1.34 -15.54 -41.40
CA ALA A 897 -0.81 -16.70 -40.69
C ALA A 897 -0.61 -17.89 -41.64
N GLU A 898 0.33 -18.80 -41.30
CA GLU A 898 0.53 -20.06 -42.05
C GLU A 898 -0.60 -21.06 -41.83
N GLU A 899 -1.15 -21.08 -40.62
CA GLU A 899 -2.29 -21.91 -40.23
C GLU A 899 -3.55 -21.04 -40.01
N GLY A 900 -4.71 -21.55 -40.43
CA GLY A 900 -5.98 -20.84 -40.25
C GLY A 900 -7.09 -21.33 -41.18
N HIS A 901 -8.35 -21.09 -40.79
CA HIS A 901 -9.52 -21.58 -41.52
C HIS A 901 -10.00 -20.66 -42.66
N GLN A 902 -9.47 -19.43 -42.76
CA GLN A 902 -9.84 -18.44 -43.77
C GLN A 902 -8.99 -18.52 -45.06
N GLY A 903 -7.87 -19.26 -45.04
CA GLY A 903 -7.04 -19.49 -46.24
C GLY A 903 -6.30 -18.25 -46.76
N GLU A 904 -5.79 -17.41 -45.86
CA GLU A 904 -5.06 -16.17 -46.16
C GLU A 904 -3.66 -16.42 -46.73
N TYR A 905 -2.96 -17.49 -46.33
CA TYR A 905 -1.59 -17.74 -46.79
C TYR A 905 -1.54 -17.96 -48.32
N GLY A 906 -0.69 -17.21 -49.01
CA GLY A 906 -0.63 -17.16 -50.48
C GLY A 906 -1.73 -16.32 -51.16
N ALA A 907 -2.55 -15.59 -50.39
CA ALA A 907 -3.36 -14.48 -50.90
C ALA A 907 -2.58 -13.16 -50.90
N LEU A 908 -3.08 -12.14 -51.62
CA LEU A 908 -2.58 -10.77 -51.51
C LEU A 908 -2.63 -10.34 -50.03
N GLY A 909 -1.51 -9.81 -49.55
CA GLY A 909 -1.28 -9.56 -48.15
C GLY A 909 0.16 -9.15 -47.90
N LEU A 910 0.47 -8.86 -46.65
CA LEU A 910 1.79 -8.43 -46.21
C LEU A 910 2.07 -9.01 -44.83
N ASN A 911 3.28 -9.50 -44.59
CA ASN A 911 3.66 -9.92 -43.24
C ASN A 911 4.10 -8.69 -42.46
N MET A 912 3.32 -8.28 -41.46
CA MET A 912 3.66 -7.14 -40.61
C MET A 912 4.04 -7.55 -39.18
N ALA A 913 3.89 -8.83 -38.82
CA ALA A 913 3.94 -9.29 -37.43
C ALA A 913 4.87 -10.49 -37.16
N TYR A 914 5.09 -11.37 -38.13
CA TYR A 914 5.82 -12.63 -37.96
C TYR A 914 7.30 -12.50 -38.34
N ILE A 915 8.19 -13.19 -37.63
CA ILE A 915 9.59 -13.36 -38.03
C ILE A 915 9.76 -14.82 -38.45
N ARG A 916 10.17 -15.03 -39.71
CA ARG A 916 10.33 -16.34 -40.37
C ARG A 916 11.65 -16.39 -41.15
N PRO A 917 12.23 -17.58 -41.39
CA PRO A 917 13.44 -17.73 -42.20
C PRO A 917 13.22 -17.34 -43.67
N ASN A 918 14.26 -16.82 -44.33
CA ASN A 918 14.26 -16.62 -45.79
C ASN A 918 14.77 -17.88 -46.53
N ASP A 919 14.07 -18.99 -46.31
CA ASP A 919 14.41 -20.35 -46.80
C ASP A 919 13.99 -20.61 -48.25
N GLY A 920 13.11 -19.76 -48.80
CA GLY A 920 12.55 -19.92 -50.13
C GLY A 920 11.18 -20.59 -50.16
N ASP A 921 10.52 -20.71 -49.00
CA ASP A 921 9.12 -21.14 -48.89
C ASP A 921 8.13 -20.02 -48.53
N GLN A 922 8.63 -18.80 -48.28
CA GLN A 922 7.84 -17.64 -47.86
C GLN A 922 7.06 -16.96 -49.00
N TRP A 923 5.85 -16.48 -48.71
CA TRP A 923 5.02 -15.69 -49.63
C TRP A 923 5.15 -14.17 -49.46
N TYR A 924 5.69 -13.71 -48.34
CA TYR A 924 5.79 -12.30 -47.96
C TYR A 924 7.19 -12.03 -47.39
N ASN A 925 7.51 -10.76 -47.11
CA ASN A 925 8.71 -10.39 -46.36
C ASN A 925 8.87 -11.29 -45.09
N PRO A 926 9.95 -12.08 -44.96
CA PRO A 926 10.07 -13.01 -43.83
C PRO A 926 10.25 -12.31 -42.49
N ASP A 927 10.76 -11.08 -42.49
CA ASP A 927 11.00 -10.26 -41.30
C ASP A 927 10.58 -8.78 -41.55
N PRO A 928 9.47 -8.30 -40.96
CA PRO A 928 9.02 -6.91 -41.07
C PRO A 928 9.91 -5.91 -40.32
N THR A 929 10.80 -6.37 -39.44
CA THR A 929 11.76 -5.50 -38.74
C THR A 929 12.94 -5.10 -39.63
N LYS A 930 13.19 -5.80 -40.74
CA LYS A 930 14.16 -5.35 -41.77
C LYS A 930 13.70 -4.10 -42.53
N LEU A 931 12.39 -3.84 -42.60
CA LEU A 931 11.80 -2.71 -43.32
C LEU A 931 11.66 -1.51 -42.38
N GLN A 932 12.73 -0.71 -42.30
CA GLN A 932 12.95 0.36 -41.32
C GLN A 932 12.38 1.73 -41.73
N THR A 933 11.99 1.94 -42.99
CA THR A 933 11.37 3.19 -43.46
C THR A 933 10.20 2.95 -44.42
N ARG A 934 9.30 3.94 -44.55
CA ARG A 934 8.25 3.97 -45.59
C ARG A 934 8.81 3.71 -46.99
N GLN A 935 9.97 4.28 -47.35
CA GLN A 935 10.58 4.04 -48.67
C GLN A 935 11.04 2.58 -48.86
N GLN A 936 11.51 1.90 -47.81
CA GLN A 936 11.88 0.48 -47.89
C GLN A 936 10.64 -0.41 -48.01
N ILE A 937 9.55 -0.08 -47.31
CA ILE A 937 8.27 -0.79 -47.45
C ILE A 937 7.71 -0.61 -48.87
N ASP A 938 7.72 0.62 -49.40
CA ASP A 938 7.31 0.90 -50.79
C ASP A 938 8.22 0.19 -51.82
N HIS A 939 9.53 0.09 -51.55
CA HIS A 939 10.47 -0.66 -52.40
C HIS A 939 10.18 -2.16 -52.40
N TYR A 940 9.93 -2.77 -51.23
CA TYR A 940 9.46 -4.15 -51.11
C TYR A 940 8.16 -4.34 -51.90
N MET A 941 7.17 -3.47 -51.72
CA MET A 941 5.89 -3.57 -52.40
C MET A 941 6.02 -3.41 -53.92
N LYS A 942 6.98 -2.62 -54.40
CA LYS A 942 7.36 -2.57 -55.81
C LYS A 942 7.90 -3.92 -56.28
N GLY A 943 8.93 -4.48 -55.64
CA GLY A 943 9.49 -5.78 -56.02
C GLY A 943 8.46 -6.92 -56.01
N TYR A 944 7.64 -6.97 -54.95
CA TYR A 944 6.51 -7.89 -54.80
C TYR A 944 5.53 -7.83 -55.98
N ASN A 945 5.07 -6.64 -56.37
CA ASN A 945 4.12 -6.49 -57.47
C ASN A 945 4.76 -6.69 -58.86
N GLU A 946 6.00 -6.23 -59.07
CA GLU A 946 6.72 -6.41 -60.33
C GLU A 946 7.01 -7.91 -60.59
N ALA A 947 7.28 -8.70 -59.54
CA ALA A 947 7.45 -10.15 -59.65
C ALA A 947 6.14 -10.83 -60.09
N LEU A 948 5.01 -10.53 -59.43
CA LEU A 948 3.72 -11.12 -59.80
C LEU A 948 3.32 -10.77 -61.25
N MET A 949 3.53 -9.52 -61.67
CA MET A 949 3.23 -9.11 -63.05
C MET A 949 4.15 -9.77 -64.10
N LEU A 950 5.43 -10.04 -63.79
CA LEU A 950 6.28 -10.84 -64.68
C LEU A 950 5.71 -12.25 -64.88
N LEU A 951 5.28 -12.90 -63.80
CA LEU A 951 4.73 -14.26 -63.82
C LEU A 951 3.35 -14.32 -64.49
N ASP A 952 2.52 -13.30 -64.31
CA ASP A 952 1.22 -13.16 -65.00
C ASP A 952 1.43 -12.99 -66.51
N TYR A 953 2.38 -12.14 -66.94
CA TYR A 953 2.68 -11.97 -68.36
C TYR A 953 3.16 -13.27 -69.01
N LEU A 954 4.11 -13.96 -68.37
CA LEU A 954 4.64 -15.23 -68.88
C LEU A 954 3.55 -16.30 -68.99
N GLU A 955 2.68 -16.46 -67.99
CA GLU A 955 1.53 -17.36 -68.08
C GLU A 955 0.62 -16.98 -69.28
N GLY A 956 0.19 -15.72 -69.36
CA GLY A 956 -0.75 -15.26 -70.38
C GLY A 956 -0.20 -15.43 -71.79
N GLU A 957 1.05 -15.01 -72.02
CA GLU A 957 1.74 -15.11 -73.31
C GLU A 957 1.90 -16.58 -73.75
N ARG A 958 2.35 -17.46 -72.86
CA ARG A 958 2.57 -18.89 -73.19
C ARG A 958 1.27 -19.67 -73.40
N VAL A 959 0.20 -19.36 -72.67
CA VAL A 959 -1.14 -19.96 -72.90
C VAL A 959 -1.71 -19.50 -74.24
N LEU A 960 -1.61 -18.20 -74.56
CA LEU A 960 -2.10 -17.67 -75.84
C LEU A 960 -1.32 -18.22 -77.04
N ALA A 961 -0.01 -18.46 -76.90
CA ALA A 961 0.84 -19.05 -77.93
C ALA A 961 0.40 -20.46 -78.40
N LYS A 962 -0.32 -21.22 -77.56
CA LYS A 962 -0.91 -22.52 -77.97
C LYS A 962 -2.03 -22.37 -79.02
N ASN A 963 -2.62 -21.17 -79.12
CA ASN A 963 -3.68 -20.82 -80.07
C ASN A 963 -4.88 -21.80 -80.11
N ASP A 964 -5.23 -22.39 -78.96
CA ASP A 964 -6.31 -23.37 -78.82
C ASP A 964 -7.54 -22.74 -78.16
N LEU A 965 -8.68 -22.76 -78.85
CA LEU A 965 -9.94 -22.14 -78.38
C LEU A 965 -10.50 -22.83 -77.11
N ALA A 966 -10.40 -24.15 -77.03
CA ALA A 966 -10.89 -24.90 -75.88
C ALA A 966 -10.00 -24.64 -74.67
N LEU A 967 -8.68 -24.54 -74.86
CA LEU A 967 -7.75 -24.14 -73.81
C LEU A 967 -8.05 -22.73 -73.30
N LYS A 968 -8.23 -21.73 -74.18
CA LYS A 968 -8.55 -20.35 -73.78
C LYS A 968 -9.80 -20.30 -72.88
N LYS A 969 -10.87 -21.02 -73.25
CA LYS A 969 -12.11 -21.10 -72.44
C LYS A 969 -11.96 -21.84 -71.12
N ALA A 970 -11.04 -22.81 -71.03
CA ALA A 970 -10.79 -23.55 -69.79
C ALA A 970 -9.88 -22.78 -68.83
N TRP A 971 -8.90 -22.05 -69.37
CA TRP A 971 -7.87 -21.33 -68.60
C TRP A 971 -8.30 -19.93 -68.16
N PHE A 972 -9.16 -19.26 -68.92
CA PHE A 972 -9.52 -17.86 -68.70
C PHE A 972 -11.03 -17.66 -68.48
N SER A 973 -11.32 -16.74 -67.56
CA SER A 973 -12.66 -16.20 -67.28
C SER A 973 -12.63 -14.69 -67.50
N LYS A 974 -13.81 -14.09 -67.70
CA LYS A 974 -13.95 -12.65 -67.88
C LYS A 974 -14.55 -12.02 -66.63
N MET A 975 -13.87 -11.02 -66.10
CA MET A 975 -14.39 -10.14 -65.06
C MET A 975 -15.11 -8.98 -65.74
N THR A 976 -16.41 -8.91 -65.53
CA THR A 976 -17.28 -7.89 -66.16
C THR A 976 -17.84 -6.92 -65.13
N LYS A 977 -18.23 -5.74 -65.60
CA LYS A 977 -18.87 -4.70 -64.78
C LYS A 977 -20.35 -5.04 -64.60
N GLN A 978 -20.75 -5.44 -63.40
CA GLN A 978 -22.17 -5.52 -63.04
C GLN A 978 -22.53 -4.20 -62.34
N MET A 979 -23.36 -3.37 -62.97
CA MET A 979 -23.76 -2.09 -62.38
C MET A 979 -24.57 -2.32 -61.10
N ARG A 980 -24.26 -1.54 -60.06
CA ARG A 980 -24.95 -1.64 -58.78
C ARG A 980 -26.40 -1.18 -58.91
N TYR A 981 -27.29 -1.91 -58.24
CA TYR A 981 -28.70 -1.55 -58.05
C TYR A 981 -29.01 -1.52 -56.55
N GLN A 982 -30.04 -0.77 -56.18
CA GLN A 982 -30.45 -0.68 -54.78
C GLN A 982 -31.02 -2.03 -54.29
N ASP A 983 -30.50 -2.51 -53.17
CA ASP A 983 -31.05 -3.64 -52.42
C ASP A 983 -30.97 -3.38 -50.91
N GLN A 984 -31.06 -4.43 -50.09
CA GLN A 984 -31.02 -4.30 -48.63
C GLN A 984 -29.65 -3.84 -48.11
N ASP A 985 -28.56 -4.24 -48.79
CA ASP A 985 -27.18 -4.03 -48.34
C ASP A 985 -26.48 -2.90 -49.11
N ASN A 986 -26.94 -2.58 -50.33
CA ASN A 986 -26.36 -1.55 -51.18
C ASN A 986 -27.34 -0.40 -51.50
N LYS A 987 -26.83 0.82 -51.32
CA LYS A 987 -27.53 2.09 -51.62
C LYS A 987 -26.98 2.83 -52.85
N LEU A 988 -25.87 2.36 -53.42
CA LEU A 988 -25.23 3.00 -54.59
C LEU A 988 -25.81 2.47 -55.89
N LEU A 989 -25.99 3.35 -56.87
CA LEU A 989 -26.50 3.01 -58.21
C LEU A 989 -25.37 3.11 -59.25
N ALA A 990 -25.66 2.79 -60.51
CA ALA A 990 -24.79 3.17 -61.63
C ALA A 990 -24.39 4.67 -61.53
N PRO A 991 -23.12 5.03 -61.79
CA PRO A 991 -22.09 4.24 -62.47
C PRO A 991 -21.21 3.37 -61.54
N ASN A 992 -21.56 3.22 -60.25
CA ASN A 992 -20.89 2.28 -59.35
C ASN A 992 -21.11 0.83 -59.83
N GLN A 993 -20.11 -0.04 -59.65
CA GLN A 993 -20.16 -1.43 -60.14
C GLN A 993 -19.77 -2.46 -59.06
N TRP A 994 -20.02 -3.73 -59.38
CA TRP A 994 -19.44 -4.93 -58.77
C TRP A 994 -18.65 -5.69 -59.83
N ASP A 995 -17.77 -6.59 -59.37
CA ASP A 995 -17.10 -7.53 -60.26
C ASP A 995 -18.01 -8.74 -60.50
N TYR A 996 -18.35 -9.04 -61.75
CA TYR A 996 -19.06 -10.27 -62.12
C TYR A 996 -18.15 -11.16 -62.97
N VAL A 997 -17.66 -12.24 -62.36
CA VAL A 997 -16.78 -13.22 -62.99
C VAL A 997 -17.60 -14.33 -63.63
N ARG A 998 -17.40 -14.52 -64.93
CA ARG A 998 -18.05 -15.57 -65.72
C ARG A 998 -17.10 -16.26 -66.72
N PRO A 999 -17.43 -17.46 -67.20
CA PRO A 999 -16.74 -18.06 -68.34
C PRO A 999 -16.78 -17.18 -69.60
N LEU A 1000 -15.83 -17.41 -70.50
CA LEU A 1000 -15.79 -16.77 -71.82
C LEU A 1000 -16.85 -17.32 -72.78
N THR A 1001 -17.41 -16.45 -73.62
CA THR A 1001 -18.18 -16.89 -74.79
C THR A 1001 -17.26 -17.40 -75.89
N ASP A 1002 -17.79 -18.18 -76.83
CA ASP A 1002 -17.02 -18.68 -77.99
C ASP A 1002 -16.49 -17.54 -78.87
N GLU A 1003 -17.23 -16.44 -78.99
CA GLU A 1003 -16.80 -15.25 -79.71
C GLU A 1003 -15.62 -14.57 -79.00
N GLU A 1004 -15.75 -14.30 -77.69
CA GLU A 1004 -14.69 -13.68 -76.90
C GLU A 1004 -13.38 -14.48 -76.96
N ALA A 1005 -13.45 -15.79 -76.72
CA ALA A 1005 -12.26 -16.64 -76.75
C ALA A 1005 -11.66 -16.83 -78.15
N LYS A 1006 -12.43 -16.62 -79.23
CA LYS A 1006 -11.99 -16.80 -80.63
C LYS A 1006 -11.45 -15.53 -81.28
N THR A 1007 -12.09 -14.37 -81.05
CA THR A 1007 -11.78 -13.14 -81.78
C THR A 1007 -11.10 -12.07 -80.94
N GLN A 1008 -11.24 -12.11 -79.60
CA GLN A 1008 -10.79 -11.02 -78.74
C GLN A 1008 -9.43 -11.26 -78.08
N LEU A 1009 -8.93 -12.49 -77.95
CA LEU A 1009 -7.76 -12.81 -77.11
C LEU A 1009 -6.58 -13.40 -77.92
N ASN A 1010 -5.60 -12.57 -78.30
CA ASN A 1010 -4.40 -12.99 -79.03
C ASN A 1010 -3.08 -12.54 -78.38
N SER A 1011 -3.13 -11.56 -77.48
CA SER A 1011 -1.97 -10.97 -76.78
C SER A 1011 -2.29 -10.71 -75.30
N VAL A 1012 -1.28 -10.47 -74.47
CA VAL A 1012 -1.50 -10.04 -73.06
C VAL A 1012 -2.21 -8.68 -73.01
N ASP A 1013 -1.96 -7.78 -73.97
CA ASP A 1013 -2.73 -6.53 -74.14
C ASP A 1013 -4.23 -6.78 -74.27
N ASP A 1014 -4.63 -7.81 -75.00
CA ASP A 1014 -6.03 -8.19 -75.12
C ASP A 1014 -6.60 -8.72 -73.81
N LEU A 1015 -5.82 -9.48 -73.04
CA LEU A 1015 -6.21 -9.94 -71.70
C LEU A 1015 -6.48 -8.75 -70.76
N ILE A 1016 -5.64 -7.72 -70.83
CA ILE A 1016 -5.80 -6.46 -70.07
C ILE A 1016 -7.07 -5.74 -70.55
N LYS A 1017 -7.15 -5.42 -71.84
CA LYS A 1017 -8.24 -4.66 -72.47
C LYS A 1017 -9.63 -5.28 -72.27
N HIS A 1018 -9.71 -6.61 -72.28
CA HIS A 1018 -10.97 -7.33 -72.16
C HIS A 1018 -11.27 -7.82 -70.73
N ASN A 1019 -10.51 -7.37 -69.73
CA ASN A 1019 -10.68 -7.70 -68.30
C ASN A 1019 -10.73 -9.21 -68.02
N ILE A 1020 -9.72 -9.89 -68.56
CA ILE A 1020 -9.53 -11.33 -68.40
C ILE A 1020 -8.83 -11.62 -67.07
N ILE A 1021 -9.20 -12.75 -66.48
CA ILE A 1021 -8.57 -13.34 -65.29
C ILE A 1021 -8.38 -14.85 -65.50
N THR A 1022 -7.48 -15.49 -64.74
CA THR A 1022 -7.37 -16.96 -64.74
C THR A 1022 -8.58 -17.64 -64.09
N ASN A 1023 -9.13 -18.65 -64.76
CA ASN A 1023 -10.27 -19.44 -64.32
C ASN A 1023 -9.86 -20.51 -63.29
N ARG A 1024 -9.52 -20.07 -62.06
CA ARG A 1024 -9.05 -20.95 -60.97
C ARG A 1024 -9.97 -20.89 -59.74
N HIS A 1025 -10.15 -19.71 -59.14
CA HIS A 1025 -10.81 -19.57 -57.83
C HIS A 1025 -12.05 -18.66 -57.78
N TYR A 1026 -12.37 -17.93 -58.85
CA TYR A 1026 -13.44 -16.91 -58.82
C TYR A 1026 -14.59 -17.21 -59.77
N GLN A 1027 -15.83 -17.05 -59.29
CA GLN A 1027 -17.06 -17.18 -60.09
C GLN A 1027 -18.21 -16.43 -59.43
N GLY A 1028 -19.02 -15.72 -60.21
CA GLY A 1028 -20.17 -14.95 -59.71
C GLY A 1028 -19.84 -13.50 -59.37
N THR A 1029 -20.71 -12.87 -58.59
CA THR A 1029 -20.64 -11.44 -58.24
C THR A 1029 -19.86 -11.24 -56.94
N TYR A 1030 -18.95 -10.26 -56.91
CA TYR A 1030 -18.14 -9.90 -55.75
C TYR A 1030 -18.37 -8.43 -55.35
N ARG A 1031 -19.03 -8.24 -54.19
CA ARG A 1031 -19.52 -6.98 -53.67
C ARG A 1031 -18.66 -6.54 -52.48
N PRO A 1032 -17.95 -5.41 -52.53
CA PRO A 1032 -17.10 -4.97 -51.42
C PRO A 1032 -17.91 -4.44 -50.23
N GLU A 1033 -19.23 -4.24 -50.37
CA GLU A 1033 -20.12 -3.91 -49.27
C GLU A 1033 -20.80 -5.12 -48.59
N GLU A 1034 -20.73 -6.32 -49.18
CA GLU A 1034 -21.30 -7.55 -48.61
C GLU A 1034 -20.23 -8.34 -47.86
N LEU A 1035 -20.44 -8.65 -46.57
CA LEU A 1035 -19.49 -9.40 -45.74
C LEU A 1035 -18.85 -10.60 -46.46
N LYS A 1036 -19.68 -11.49 -47.03
CA LYS A 1036 -19.23 -12.76 -47.61
C LYS A 1036 -18.26 -12.57 -48.80
N THR A 1037 -18.48 -11.56 -49.63
CA THR A 1037 -17.67 -11.34 -50.85
C THR A 1037 -16.64 -10.21 -50.69
N ALA A 1038 -16.79 -9.33 -49.69
CA ALA A 1038 -15.72 -8.48 -49.18
C ALA A 1038 -14.56 -9.30 -48.60
N TYR A 1039 -14.83 -10.46 -47.97
CA TYR A 1039 -13.84 -11.42 -47.46
C TYR A 1039 -13.03 -12.16 -48.54
N VAL A 1040 -13.18 -11.84 -49.83
CA VAL A 1040 -12.48 -12.54 -50.92
C VAL A 1040 -10.96 -12.45 -50.77
N ASN A 1041 -10.32 -13.62 -50.67
CA ASN A 1041 -8.87 -13.76 -50.60
C ASN A 1041 -8.31 -13.92 -52.02
N VAL A 1042 -7.93 -12.80 -52.64
CA VAL A 1042 -7.33 -12.76 -53.98
C VAL A 1042 -5.98 -13.49 -53.95
N LYS A 1043 -5.84 -14.62 -54.63
CA LYS A 1043 -4.62 -15.44 -54.66
C LYS A 1043 -3.50 -14.74 -55.44
N MET A 1044 -2.28 -14.76 -54.89
CA MET A 1044 -1.14 -14.02 -55.46
C MET A 1044 -0.78 -14.46 -56.88
N VAL A 1045 -0.91 -15.76 -57.15
CA VAL A 1045 -0.52 -16.39 -58.43
C VAL A 1045 -1.68 -16.58 -59.41
N ASP A 1046 -2.88 -16.09 -59.08
CA ASP A 1046 -3.98 -16.00 -60.05
C ASP A 1046 -3.84 -14.68 -60.83
N ALA A 1047 -3.70 -14.75 -62.15
CA ALA A 1047 -3.48 -13.54 -62.95
C ALA A 1047 -4.78 -12.74 -63.14
N ILE A 1048 -4.73 -11.45 -62.82
CA ILE A 1048 -5.82 -10.47 -63.04
C ILE A 1048 -5.28 -9.34 -63.93
N TYR A 1049 -5.38 -9.57 -65.24
CA TYR A 1049 -4.71 -8.76 -66.27
C TYR A 1049 -5.32 -7.35 -66.37
N GLY A 1050 -6.64 -7.25 -66.49
CA GLY A 1050 -7.35 -5.97 -66.65
C GLY A 1050 -7.57 -5.21 -65.35
N GLY A 1051 -7.81 -3.90 -65.44
CA GLY A 1051 -8.09 -3.04 -64.28
C GLY A 1051 -9.56 -3.07 -63.84
N ASN A 1052 -10.46 -3.39 -64.75
CA ASN A 1052 -11.91 -3.25 -64.66
C ASN A 1052 -12.37 -1.82 -64.33
N THR A 1053 -11.64 -0.78 -64.78
CA THR A 1053 -11.78 0.64 -64.39
C THR A 1053 -13.24 1.08 -64.18
N SER A 1054 -13.64 1.33 -62.93
CA SER A 1054 -14.98 1.86 -62.62
C SER A 1054 -15.04 3.38 -62.80
N GLN A 1055 -16.21 3.90 -63.18
CA GLN A 1055 -16.52 5.34 -63.11
C GLN A 1055 -17.06 5.76 -61.74
N GLY A 1056 -17.23 4.80 -60.81
CA GLY A 1056 -17.54 5.02 -59.41
C GLY A 1056 -16.83 3.99 -58.52
N ALA A 1057 -17.53 3.43 -57.54
CA ALA A 1057 -17.01 2.37 -56.69
C ALA A 1057 -16.76 1.06 -57.48
N PRO A 1058 -15.61 0.39 -57.27
CA PRO A 1058 -15.26 -0.88 -57.90
C PRO A 1058 -15.94 -2.09 -57.22
N GLY A 1059 -15.71 -3.29 -57.74
CA GLY A 1059 -16.02 -4.56 -57.06
C GLY A 1059 -14.90 -5.01 -56.09
N ALA A 1060 -15.14 -6.07 -55.33
CA ALA A 1060 -14.23 -6.48 -54.24
C ALA A 1060 -12.89 -7.06 -54.71
N ILE A 1061 -12.88 -7.80 -55.83
CA ILE A 1061 -11.64 -8.37 -56.39
C ILE A 1061 -10.79 -7.25 -56.99
N SER A 1062 -11.41 -6.40 -57.80
CA SER A 1062 -10.76 -5.24 -58.42
C SER A 1062 -10.23 -4.27 -57.37
N PHE A 1063 -10.99 -4.00 -56.30
CA PHE A 1063 -10.57 -3.13 -55.21
C PHE A 1063 -9.25 -3.59 -54.58
N LYS A 1064 -9.21 -4.83 -54.07
CA LYS A 1064 -8.01 -5.37 -53.41
C LYS A 1064 -6.84 -5.48 -54.38
N HIS A 1065 -7.04 -6.10 -55.54
CA HIS A 1065 -5.98 -6.30 -56.52
C HIS A 1065 -5.36 -4.98 -56.98
N ASN A 1066 -6.18 -3.99 -57.33
CA ASN A 1066 -5.69 -2.71 -57.83
C ASN A 1066 -5.07 -1.85 -56.71
N ALA A 1067 -5.53 -1.95 -55.45
CA ALA A 1067 -4.90 -1.28 -54.32
C ALA A 1067 -3.44 -1.74 -54.11
N PHE A 1068 -3.18 -3.05 -54.15
CA PHE A 1068 -1.83 -3.61 -54.07
C PHE A 1068 -0.95 -3.17 -55.25
N ARG A 1069 -1.48 -3.22 -56.48
CA ARG A 1069 -0.76 -2.79 -57.69
C ARG A 1069 -0.46 -1.29 -57.66
N MET A 1070 -1.39 -0.46 -57.18
CA MET A 1070 -1.20 0.99 -57.01
C MET A 1070 -0.09 1.28 -55.99
N TRP A 1071 -0.06 0.56 -54.87
CA TRP A 1071 1.04 0.62 -53.90
C TRP A 1071 2.38 0.29 -54.57
N GLY A 1072 2.47 -0.84 -55.28
CA GLY A 1072 3.72 -1.27 -55.93
C GLY A 1072 4.26 -0.33 -57.01
N TYR A 1073 3.44 0.53 -57.62
CA TYR A 1073 3.89 1.47 -58.65
C TYR A 1073 4.08 2.91 -58.14
N TYR A 1074 3.19 3.38 -57.26
CA TYR A 1074 3.13 4.78 -56.83
C TYR A 1074 3.44 4.98 -55.33
N GLY A 1075 3.77 3.92 -54.59
CA GLY A 1075 4.01 3.94 -53.15
C GLY A 1075 2.73 4.04 -52.33
N TYR A 1076 2.86 4.01 -51.01
CA TYR A 1076 1.73 4.01 -50.08
C TYR A 1076 0.92 5.31 -50.13
N GLU A 1077 1.57 6.48 -49.99
CA GLU A 1077 0.85 7.76 -49.82
C GLU A 1077 0.16 8.29 -51.09
N ASN A 1078 0.75 8.03 -52.25
CA ASN A 1078 0.18 8.45 -53.54
C ASN A 1078 -0.65 7.32 -54.18
N GLY A 1079 -0.14 6.09 -54.19
CA GLY A 1079 -0.82 4.94 -54.77
C GLY A 1079 -1.90 4.36 -53.86
N PHE A 1080 -1.50 3.72 -52.77
CA PHE A 1080 -2.42 2.97 -51.90
C PHE A 1080 -3.50 3.89 -51.31
N LEU A 1081 -3.11 4.97 -50.60
CA LEU A 1081 -4.06 5.92 -50.02
C LEU A 1081 -4.90 6.63 -51.08
N GLY A 1082 -4.33 6.93 -52.26
CA GLY A 1082 -5.04 7.53 -53.38
C GLY A 1082 -6.14 6.64 -53.96
N TYR A 1083 -5.96 5.32 -53.91
CA TYR A 1083 -6.91 4.34 -54.46
C TYR A 1083 -7.86 3.73 -53.42
N ALA A 1084 -7.40 3.53 -52.19
CA ALA A 1084 -8.12 2.81 -51.14
C ALA A 1084 -8.93 3.73 -50.20
N SER A 1085 -8.77 5.06 -50.29
CA SER A 1085 -9.49 6.01 -49.43
C SER A 1085 -10.28 7.05 -50.22
N ASN A 1086 -11.10 7.84 -49.53
CA ASN A 1086 -11.78 9.01 -50.10
C ASN A 1086 -10.86 10.24 -50.27
N LYS A 1087 -9.53 10.10 -50.30
CA LYS A 1087 -8.55 11.19 -50.47
C LYS A 1087 -8.90 12.18 -51.58
N TYR A 1088 -9.39 11.67 -52.72
CA TYR A 1088 -9.75 12.46 -53.90
C TYR A 1088 -11.27 12.68 -54.06
N LYS A 1089 -12.11 12.31 -53.08
CA LYS A 1089 -13.57 12.37 -53.22
C LYS A 1089 -14.09 13.81 -53.36
N ASP A 1090 -13.66 14.69 -52.46
CA ASP A 1090 -14.13 16.07 -52.45
C ASP A 1090 -13.60 16.84 -53.68
N GLU A 1091 -12.41 16.49 -54.16
CA GLU A 1091 -11.84 17.00 -55.41
C GLU A 1091 -12.66 16.55 -56.63
N ALA A 1092 -13.02 15.26 -56.72
CA ALA A 1092 -13.88 14.72 -57.79
C ALA A 1092 -15.23 15.44 -57.86
N LEU A 1093 -15.89 15.62 -56.72
CA LEU A 1093 -17.15 16.37 -56.61
C LEU A 1093 -16.98 17.83 -57.05
N SER A 1094 -15.86 18.48 -56.69
CA SER A 1094 -15.57 19.87 -57.09
C SER A 1094 -15.27 20.03 -58.59
N GLU A 1095 -14.74 18.99 -59.24
CA GLU A 1095 -14.48 18.95 -60.69
C GLU A 1095 -15.69 18.44 -61.50
N GLY A 1096 -16.84 18.21 -60.84
CA GLY A 1096 -18.11 17.90 -61.50
C GLY A 1096 -18.37 16.40 -61.74
N HIS A 1097 -17.66 15.51 -61.05
CA HIS A 1097 -17.92 14.07 -61.06
C HIS A 1097 -18.91 13.69 -59.95
N ASP A 1098 -19.98 12.97 -60.27
CA ASP A 1098 -20.99 12.52 -59.30
C ASP A 1098 -20.46 11.44 -58.32
N THR A 1099 -19.37 10.74 -58.67
CA THR A 1099 -18.79 9.62 -57.91
C THR A 1099 -17.28 9.58 -58.00
N LEU A 1100 -16.61 8.98 -57.00
CA LEU A 1100 -15.16 8.75 -57.03
C LEU A 1100 -14.80 7.49 -57.85
N GLY A 1101 -14.59 7.69 -59.15
CA GLY A 1101 -14.18 6.66 -60.11
C GLY A 1101 -12.68 6.30 -60.09
N ASP A 1102 -12.36 5.10 -60.58
CA ASP A 1102 -10.97 4.66 -60.82
C ASP A 1102 -10.29 5.49 -61.92
N ASP A 1103 -11.06 5.95 -62.90
CA ASP A 1103 -10.64 6.83 -64.01
C ASP A 1103 -10.19 8.22 -63.51
N PHE A 1104 -10.90 8.78 -62.52
CA PHE A 1104 -10.47 9.99 -61.83
C PHE A 1104 -9.20 9.75 -61.00
N ILE A 1105 -9.20 8.68 -60.18
CA ILE A 1105 -8.06 8.36 -59.30
C ILE A 1105 -6.77 8.15 -60.11
N ILE A 1106 -6.79 7.37 -61.19
CA ILE A 1106 -5.57 7.13 -61.98
C ILE A 1106 -5.07 8.42 -62.62
N GLN A 1107 -5.94 9.32 -63.06
CA GLN A 1107 -5.52 10.63 -63.57
C GLN A 1107 -4.84 11.48 -62.49
N LYS A 1108 -5.37 11.52 -61.26
CA LYS A 1108 -4.73 12.25 -60.15
C LYS A 1108 -3.39 11.63 -59.75
N VAL A 1109 -3.37 10.32 -59.45
CA VAL A 1109 -2.18 9.58 -58.99
C VAL A 1109 -1.06 9.58 -60.04
N SER A 1110 -1.41 9.46 -61.33
CA SER A 1110 -0.46 9.46 -62.45
C SER A 1110 -0.13 10.85 -63.03
N LYS A 1111 -0.75 11.91 -62.50
CA LYS A 1111 -0.65 13.30 -62.99
C LYS A 1111 -1.02 13.43 -64.48
N GLY A 1112 -2.13 12.81 -64.87
CA GLY A 1112 -2.71 12.83 -66.21
C GLY A 1112 -2.04 11.89 -67.23
N LYS A 1113 -1.05 11.08 -66.83
CA LYS A 1113 -0.31 10.19 -67.74
C LYS A 1113 -1.16 9.06 -68.32
N TYR A 1114 -2.15 8.57 -67.57
CA TYR A 1114 -3.05 7.50 -67.98
C TYR A 1114 -4.51 7.88 -67.69
N GLN A 1115 -5.43 7.51 -68.58
CA GLN A 1115 -6.85 7.86 -68.48
C GLN A 1115 -7.67 6.77 -67.77
N ASN A 1116 -7.18 5.53 -67.76
CA ASN A 1116 -7.81 4.36 -67.16
C ASN A 1116 -6.75 3.38 -66.63
N LEU A 1117 -7.18 2.40 -65.83
CA LEU A 1117 -6.28 1.40 -65.24
C LEU A 1117 -5.71 0.43 -66.28
N GLU A 1118 -6.42 0.18 -67.38
CA GLU A 1118 -5.96 -0.73 -68.44
C GLU A 1118 -4.73 -0.15 -69.19
N GLU A 1119 -4.75 1.14 -69.53
CA GLU A 1119 -3.59 1.86 -70.11
C GLU A 1119 -2.37 1.82 -69.19
N TRP A 1120 -2.58 2.10 -67.90
CA TRP A 1120 -1.51 2.06 -66.90
C TRP A 1120 -0.93 0.65 -66.73
N LYS A 1121 -1.78 -0.38 -66.59
CA LYS A 1121 -1.34 -1.77 -66.46
C LYS A 1121 -0.56 -2.23 -67.69
N LYS A 1122 -1.05 -1.95 -68.91
CA LYS A 1122 -0.32 -2.24 -70.15
C LYS A 1122 1.09 -1.62 -70.13
N ALA A 1123 1.18 -0.32 -69.89
CA ALA A 1123 2.45 0.39 -69.88
C ALA A 1123 3.42 -0.12 -68.79
N TRP A 1124 2.90 -0.68 -67.68
CA TRP A 1124 3.72 -1.30 -66.65
C TRP A 1124 4.17 -2.73 -67.02
N PHE A 1125 3.30 -3.56 -67.61
CA PHE A 1125 3.70 -4.86 -68.18
C PHE A 1125 4.82 -4.69 -69.22
N ASP A 1126 4.67 -3.76 -70.18
CA ASP A 1126 5.70 -3.43 -71.16
C ASP A 1126 7.04 -3.05 -70.49
N ALA A 1127 6.98 -2.22 -69.45
CA ALA A 1127 8.16 -1.80 -68.69
C ALA A 1127 8.81 -2.96 -67.90
N ILE A 1128 8.02 -3.88 -67.33
CA ILE A 1128 8.51 -5.07 -66.62
C ILE A 1128 9.22 -6.01 -67.58
N ILE A 1129 8.65 -6.30 -68.75
CA ILE A 1129 9.27 -7.20 -69.73
C ILE A 1129 10.54 -6.57 -70.33
N ALA A 1130 10.57 -5.25 -70.54
CA ALA A 1130 11.78 -4.52 -70.91
C ALA A 1130 12.85 -4.46 -69.79
N LYS A 1131 12.47 -4.63 -68.51
CA LYS A 1131 13.43 -4.85 -67.42
C LYS A 1131 13.93 -6.29 -67.41
N ALA A 1132 13.05 -7.27 -67.41
CA ALA A 1132 13.38 -8.69 -67.32
C ALA A 1132 14.31 -9.15 -68.45
N LYS A 1133 14.08 -8.69 -69.68
CA LYS A 1133 14.96 -8.96 -70.85
C LYS A 1133 16.35 -8.33 -70.77
N ARG A 1134 16.61 -7.40 -69.83
CA ARG A 1134 17.96 -6.89 -69.55
C ARG A 1134 18.70 -7.70 -68.48
N GLY A 1135 17.98 -8.52 -67.72
CA GLY A 1135 18.54 -9.39 -66.69
C GLY A 1135 17.52 -9.72 -65.60
N ILE A 1136 17.68 -10.89 -65.01
CA ILE A 1136 16.99 -11.34 -63.80
C ILE A 1136 18.04 -11.86 -62.82
N HIS A 1137 17.74 -11.89 -61.51
CA HIS A 1137 18.60 -12.58 -60.56
C HIS A 1137 18.65 -14.08 -60.87
N SER A 1138 19.79 -14.71 -60.58
CA SER A 1138 19.95 -16.14 -60.85
C SER A 1138 19.49 -17.00 -59.68
N PHE A 1139 18.73 -18.06 -59.99
CA PHE A 1139 18.18 -19.01 -59.01
C PHE A 1139 17.99 -20.39 -59.66
N GLU A 1140 17.81 -21.42 -58.83
CA GLU A 1140 17.55 -22.79 -59.28
C GLU A 1140 16.07 -23.16 -59.09
N ILE A 1141 15.48 -23.84 -60.09
CA ILE A 1141 14.17 -24.50 -60.00
C ILE A 1141 14.34 -25.94 -60.50
N ASP A 1142 14.02 -26.92 -59.65
CA ASP A 1142 13.96 -28.35 -59.99
C ASP A 1142 15.23 -28.86 -60.73
N GLY A 1143 16.42 -28.42 -60.30
CA GLY A 1143 17.72 -28.78 -60.91
C GLY A 1143 18.13 -27.94 -62.12
N GLN A 1144 17.33 -26.94 -62.53
CA GLN A 1144 17.65 -26.06 -63.66
C GLN A 1144 18.07 -24.66 -63.17
N GLN A 1145 19.25 -24.20 -63.61
CA GLN A 1145 19.73 -22.86 -63.32
C GLN A 1145 19.12 -21.81 -64.25
N ILE A 1146 18.37 -20.88 -63.67
CA ILE A 1146 17.69 -19.78 -64.34
C ILE A 1146 18.51 -18.51 -64.09
N ASP A 1147 18.86 -17.79 -65.15
CA ASP A 1147 19.75 -16.61 -65.13
C ASP A 1147 19.37 -15.56 -66.20
N SER A 1148 18.30 -15.81 -66.95
CA SER A 1148 17.91 -15.07 -68.15
C SER A 1148 16.41 -15.17 -68.38
N TYR A 1149 15.82 -14.15 -69.01
CA TYR A 1149 14.38 -14.11 -69.30
C TYR A 1149 13.95 -15.29 -70.19
N GLU A 1150 14.80 -15.67 -71.15
CA GLU A 1150 14.58 -16.74 -72.10
C GLU A 1150 14.45 -18.10 -71.40
N LYS A 1151 15.37 -18.44 -70.48
CA LYS A 1151 15.26 -19.68 -69.68
C LYS A 1151 14.03 -19.71 -68.78
N LEU A 1152 13.65 -18.56 -68.23
CA LEU A 1152 12.43 -18.45 -67.43
C LEU A 1152 11.17 -18.65 -68.31
N GLN A 1153 11.19 -18.11 -69.53
CA GLN A 1153 10.13 -18.34 -70.52
C GLN A 1153 10.05 -19.81 -70.94
N ASP A 1154 11.18 -20.49 -71.15
CA ASP A 1154 11.25 -21.92 -71.46
C ASP A 1154 10.64 -22.80 -70.34
N LEU A 1155 10.83 -22.44 -69.06
CA LEU A 1155 10.17 -23.12 -67.94
C LEU A 1155 8.64 -22.95 -67.99
N PHE A 1156 8.15 -21.74 -68.27
CA PHE A 1156 6.71 -21.50 -68.41
C PHE A 1156 6.13 -22.22 -69.62
N ASP A 1157 6.84 -22.30 -70.74
CA ASP A 1157 6.44 -23.09 -71.92
C ASP A 1157 6.28 -24.57 -71.59
N GLN A 1158 7.21 -25.15 -70.82
CA GLN A 1158 7.14 -26.54 -70.34
C GLN A 1158 5.96 -26.79 -69.39
N ALA A 1159 5.71 -25.88 -68.45
CA ALA A 1159 4.60 -25.99 -67.50
C ALA A 1159 3.24 -25.85 -68.20
N VAL A 1160 3.08 -24.87 -69.09
CA VAL A 1160 1.85 -24.65 -69.86
C VAL A 1160 1.62 -25.77 -70.88
N GLU A 1161 2.67 -26.31 -71.50
CA GLU A 1161 2.56 -27.52 -72.34
C GLU A 1161 2.08 -28.74 -71.54
N THR A 1162 2.56 -28.89 -70.30
CA THR A 1162 2.15 -29.99 -69.42
C THR A 1162 0.69 -29.86 -69.01
N ASP A 1163 0.26 -28.67 -68.58
CA ASP A 1163 -1.15 -28.39 -68.28
C ASP A 1163 -2.05 -28.52 -69.53
N TYR A 1164 -1.59 -28.09 -70.71
CA TYR A 1164 -2.30 -28.24 -71.99
C TYR A 1164 -2.53 -29.71 -72.36
N ARG A 1165 -1.50 -30.56 -72.24
CA ARG A 1165 -1.63 -32.01 -72.47
C ARG A 1165 -2.62 -32.64 -71.49
N ASN A 1166 -2.52 -32.31 -70.21
CA ASN A 1166 -3.47 -32.80 -69.19
C ASN A 1166 -4.90 -32.36 -69.49
N PHE A 1167 -5.12 -31.12 -69.94
CA PHE A 1167 -6.43 -30.65 -70.39
C PHE A 1167 -6.93 -31.44 -71.61
N LYS A 1168 -6.09 -31.61 -72.64
CA LYS A 1168 -6.48 -32.22 -73.92
C LYS A 1168 -6.78 -33.71 -73.83
N TYR A 1169 -6.12 -34.43 -72.91
CA TYR A 1169 -6.26 -35.89 -72.76
C TYR A 1169 -6.96 -36.33 -71.46
N GLY A 1170 -7.02 -35.47 -70.44
CA GLY A 1170 -7.64 -35.72 -69.13
C GLY A 1170 -8.86 -34.85 -68.81
N GLY A 1171 -9.20 -33.87 -69.64
CA GLY A 1171 -10.45 -33.10 -69.55
C GLY A 1171 -10.46 -31.94 -68.55
N SER A 1172 -9.36 -31.68 -67.83
CA SER A 1172 -9.23 -30.54 -66.90
C SER A 1172 -7.83 -29.93 -66.97
N VAL A 1173 -7.75 -28.60 -66.77
CA VAL A 1173 -6.46 -27.90 -66.71
C VAL A 1173 -5.80 -28.21 -65.38
N ALA A 1174 -4.63 -28.84 -65.41
CA ALA A 1174 -3.84 -29.10 -64.22
C ALA A 1174 -3.24 -27.79 -63.66
N ASN A 1175 -2.56 -27.89 -62.50
CA ASN A 1175 -2.02 -26.75 -61.76
C ASN A 1175 -0.49 -26.67 -61.83
N TYR A 1176 0.17 -27.24 -62.85
CA TYR A 1176 1.63 -27.22 -62.95
C TYR A 1176 2.16 -25.78 -63.16
N THR A 1177 1.48 -24.96 -63.95
CA THR A 1177 1.82 -23.54 -64.13
C THR A 1177 1.64 -22.75 -62.83
N VAL A 1178 0.57 -23.02 -62.07
CA VAL A 1178 0.33 -22.38 -60.75
C VAL A 1178 1.42 -22.76 -59.75
N ALA A 1179 1.82 -24.04 -59.72
CA ALA A 1179 2.92 -24.52 -58.89
C ALA A 1179 4.27 -23.89 -59.30
N LEU A 1180 4.53 -23.72 -60.59
CA LEU A 1180 5.71 -23.01 -61.08
C LEU A 1180 5.70 -21.54 -60.66
N LYS A 1181 4.59 -20.81 -60.85
CA LYS A 1181 4.45 -19.41 -60.41
C LYS A 1181 4.75 -19.26 -58.92
N LYS A 1182 4.24 -20.18 -58.08
CA LYS A 1182 4.57 -20.25 -56.65
C LYS A 1182 6.09 -20.38 -56.45
N LYS A 1183 6.72 -21.44 -56.97
CA LYS A 1183 8.16 -21.70 -56.76
C LYS A 1183 9.03 -20.53 -57.23
N VAL A 1184 8.76 -19.99 -58.42
CA VAL A 1184 9.53 -18.88 -58.97
C VAL A 1184 9.35 -17.62 -58.13
N PHE A 1185 8.13 -17.28 -57.70
CA PHE A 1185 7.91 -16.13 -56.82
C PHE A 1185 8.70 -16.26 -55.51
N GLN A 1186 8.60 -17.41 -54.83
CA GLN A 1186 9.30 -17.65 -53.57
C GLN A 1186 10.83 -17.60 -53.76
N LYS A 1187 11.36 -18.10 -54.89
CA LYS A 1187 12.80 -17.99 -55.21
C LYS A 1187 13.24 -16.58 -55.55
N LEU A 1188 12.45 -15.80 -56.28
CA LEU A 1188 12.73 -14.39 -56.54
C LEU A 1188 12.73 -13.57 -55.24
N LEU A 1189 11.78 -13.81 -54.35
CA LEU A 1189 11.75 -13.25 -52.99
C LEU A 1189 13.01 -13.65 -52.22
N GLN A 1190 13.43 -14.91 -52.28
CA GLN A 1190 14.63 -15.40 -51.60
C GLN A 1190 15.91 -14.72 -52.07
N VAL A 1191 16.22 -14.79 -53.38
CA VAL A 1191 17.51 -14.30 -53.90
C VAL A 1191 17.66 -12.78 -53.90
N THR A 1192 16.56 -12.04 -53.73
CA THR A 1192 16.58 -10.58 -53.60
C THR A 1192 16.74 -10.08 -52.14
N ASP A 1193 16.94 -10.99 -51.18
CA ASP A 1193 16.75 -10.81 -49.72
C ASP A 1193 15.41 -10.12 -49.41
N ALA A 1194 14.32 -10.80 -49.75
CA ALA A 1194 12.95 -10.36 -49.59
C ALA A 1194 12.68 -9.00 -50.27
N PHE A 1195 13.05 -8.87 -51.56
CA PHE A 1195 12.95 -7.63 -52.33
C PHE A 1195 13.58 -6.39 -51.67
N SER A 1196 14.57 -6.58 -50.78
CA SER A 1196 15.42 -5.48 -50.29
C SER A 1196 16.38 -4.98 -51.37
N SER A 1197 16.62 -5.80 -52.39
CA SER A 1197 17.29 -5.43 -53.64
C SER A 1197 16.29 -5.37 -54.81
N GLU A 1198 16.61 -4.52 -55.80
CA GLU A 1198 15.84 -4.42 -57.04
C GLU A 1198 15.66 -5.80 -57.69
N LEU A 1199 14.41 -6.16 -58.02
CA LEU A 1199 14.04 -7.42 -58.67
C LEU A 1199 14.81 -7.69 -59.99
N PHE A 1200 15.15 -6.62 -60.70
CA PHE A 1200 15.89 -6.68 -61.95
C PHE A 1200 17.27 -6.06 -61.74
N PRO A 1201 18.37 -6.82 -61.85
CA PRO A 1201 19.71 -6.26 -61.75
C PRO A 1201 19.94 -5.20 -62.83
N LYS A 1202 20.71 -4.16 -62.49
CA LYS A 1202 21.26 -3.24 -63.48
C LYS A 1202 22.40 -3.98 -64.18
N GLY A 1203 22.13 -4.49 -65.39
CA GLY A 1203 23.10 -5.16 -66.25
C GLY A 1203 24.23 -4.26 -66.73
#